data_AF-A0A6G3UDL4-F1
#
_entry.id   AF-A0A6G3UDL4-F1
#
_cell.length_a   1.000
_cell.length_b   1.000
_cell.length_c   1.000
_cell.angle_alpha   90.00
_cell.angle_beta   90.00
_cell.angle_gamma   90.00
#
_symmetry.space_group_name_H-M   'P 1'
#
loop_
_entity.id
_entity.type
_entity.pdbx_description
1 polymer ?
#
loop_
_entity_poly.entity_id
_entity_poly.type
_entity_poly.pdbx_seq_one_letter_code
_entity_poly.pdbx_strand_id
1 'polypeptide(L)'
;MTVTGTAGPASAGGAHSHRVPTVTSGDARFQVLSPTLIRTEYAGDGEFTDEATFNAIGRGSFAPAAYTAKTSGGWLTLTTSAVTLRYKVGSGPFDASNLSVRLKAGDSPVTTTPWHRITCAPGALCEAENLRAGGVSVASDHRGYTGTGFAAGFESTGASLSSDIDVKEAGSYRFAVRYANARGGDGQTGPRTLTVSVDGGDEQRVTLAPTADWDTWDVASAGVRLDAGHHTVALTRTAEDSGSVNVDSVALLGEDEAFPPASTTAVPDCRYGVSCEAEAGRIGGTAAAATDHRGFAGSGFVAELNQGSSLTTRVVEVPSDGTYTLRVRYANGAGGDGRHETRTAAVAAGGVTGTLSFPATDDWDTWSTASLPVRLKAGANDVTLSCPSAESCHVNADTVSVAATGDPAPQPHLALGGYRRGLDGVTGNGAAPATTPGLLNRDGWYLLDDTPSALYDTASRKVTQRSDHGGAPYQDGYLFGYGHDYKRGLGDLATLTGPPALLPSWAYGVWYSEYIDRTDADYRNTILPKFRSEGVPLDVLVTDTDYKAVNAWSGWEIDTAKFPDPKGFFDWSQAQGLHNTLNVHPSILAADPQFAQAQKTAKGKLTKGGCAGGAGEDCYTFDFGDPDQLKAYMDLHRTMDEQGNDFWWLDWCCDAARSSLPGVTPDAWINQQYADATGKHLDRPFVLSRAYGSLQAGGYSGQQAVPTGPWADKRTTVHFTGDTSSTWGTLKFEVGYTPAESAATGTANVTHDIGGHNDTTGLKGSETYTDGGGTHTTTKLPDDLYARWVQFGTFQPVDRLHSNHSDRLPWQYGAEASASASKFLNLREKLLPYTYTLAEEANRTGVPIVRPMYLEYPEEQQAYATAGSEYFYGPDMLVAPVTTPGTSTKTSVWFPPGQWTDYFTGRTYEGGTTQDVTTTLDTMPVFVRAGAIVPSRTRDVAHDGAAGADDLTLTIAAGGSGAFSLYEDDGGAAGKARSTTTKVSYKEAGGRHTVSVGAAKGSFRGQPKKRAWTLSVKADHAPKRVEAAGAHLSAHAYTWDAGTGTLTVTLPRRDVRAPVSVTYW
;
A
#
# COMPACT_ATOMS: atom_id res chain seq x y z
N MET A 1 -21.42 30.88 -19.40
CA MET A 1 -22.51 29.88 -19.25
C MET A 1 -22.30 29.20 -17.91
N THR A 2 -23.30 29.17 -17.03
CA THR A 2 -23.22 28.46 -15.73
C THR A 2 -24.05 27.19 -15.86
N VAL A 3 -23.43 26.04 -15.66
CA VAL A 3 -24.12 24.74 -15.63
C VAL A 3 -24.16 24.28 -14.17
N THR A 4 -25.35 23.94 -13.69
CA THR A 4 -25.56 23.38 -12.34
C THR A 4 -26.01 21.94 -12.47
N GLY A 5 -25.26 21.01 -11.87
CA GLY A 5 -25.71 19.63 -11.70
C GLY A 5 -26.33 19.44 -10.32
N THR A 6 -27.56 18.94 -10.26
CA THR A 6 -28.28 18.65 -9.00
C THR A 6 -28.28 17.16 -8.70
N ALA A 7 -28.11 16.80 -7.42
CA ALA A 7 -28.28 15.42 -6.95
C ALA A 7 -29.72 14.93 -7.18
N GLY A 8 -29.90 13.86 -7.95
CA GLY A 8 -31.18 13.15 -8.09
C GLY A 8 -31.34 12.07 -7.00
N PRO A 9 -32.58 11.70 -6.60
CA PRO A 9 -32.79 10.65 -5.61
C PRO A 9 -32.30 9.30 -6.15
N ALA A 10 -31.56 8.56 -5.32
CA ALA A 10 -31.19 7.19 -5.59
C ALA A 10 -32.44 6.30 -5.56
N SER A 11 -32.90 5.81 -6.73
CA SER A 11 -33.96 4.80 -6.78
C SER A 11 -33.38 3.43 -6.49
N ALA A 12 -33.86 2.79 -5.42
CA ALA A 12 -33.53 1.40 -5.14
C ALA A 12 -34.23 0.48 -6.16
N GLY A 13 -33.47 -0.04 -7.12
CA GLY A 13 -33.87 -1.15 -7.98
C GLY A 13 -33.85 -0.84 -9.48
N GLY A 14 -32.82 -1.34 -10.17
CA GLY A 14 -32.72 -1.36 -11.63
C GLY A 14 -31.30 -1.09 -12.13
N ALA A 15 -30.78 -1.97 -12.99
CA ALA A 15 -29.49 -1.84 -13.67
C ALA A 15 -29.52 -0.76 -14.77
N HIS A 16 -29.85 0.48 -14.41
CA HIS A 16 -29.68 1.64 -15.26
C HIS A 16 -28.53 2.47 -14.68
N SER A 17 -27.40 2.50 -15.37
CA SER A 17 -26.25 3.32 -14.98
C SER A 17 -26.68 4.78 -14.89
N HIS A 18 -26.52 5.39 -13.72
CA HIS A 18 -26.67 6.83 -13.60
C HIS A 18 -25.58 7.48 -14.47
N ARG A 19 -25.94 8.49 -15.27
CA ARG A 19 -24.96 9.24 -16.04
C ARG A 19 -24.10 10.05 -15.07
N VAL A 20 -22.81 9.74 -15.00
CA VAL A 20 -21.85 10.50 -14.19
C VAL A 20 -21.88 11.97 -14.64
N PRO A 21 -21.93 12.94 -13.71
CA PRO A 21 -21.86 14.34 -14.05
C PRO A 21 -20.57 14.68 -14.81
N THR A 22 -20.70 15.15 -16.05
CA THR A 22 -19.57 15.38 -16.96
C THR A 22 -19.56 16.81 -17.49
N VAL A 23 -18.39 17.41 -17.56
CA VAL A 23 -18.12 18.72 -18.19
C VAL A 23 -17.02 18.53 -19.22
N THR A 24 -17.25 18.98 -20.45
CA THR A 24 -16.27 18.92 -21.54
C THR A 24 -15.90 20.33 -21.98
N SER A 25 -14.62 20.54 -22.31
CA SER A 25 -14.06 21.81 -22.78
C SER A 25 -13.01 21.54 -23.86
N GLY A 26 -13.47 21.41 -25.11
CA GLY A 26 -12.61 20.94 -26.20
C GLY A 26 -12.18 19.50 -25.94
N ASP A 27 -10.88 19.27 -25.99
CA ASP A 27 -10.22 17.97 -25.82
C ASP A 27 -10.07 17.54 -24.35
N ALA A 28 -10.55 18.37 -23.41
CA ALA A 28 -10.55 18.09 -21.98
C ALA A 28 -11.93 17.70 -21.45
N ARG A 29 -12.00 16.66 -20.63
CA ARG A 29 -13.20 16.13 -19.96
C ARG A 29 -12.98 16.01 -18.46
N PHE A 30 -13.99 16.43 -17.71
CA PHE A 30 -14.03 16.37 -16.25
C PHE A 30 -15.27 15.60 -15.81
N GLN A 31 -15.11 14.51 -15.06
CA GLN A 31 -16.23 13.75 -14.49
C GLN A 31 -16.23 13.87 -12.97
N VAL A 32 -17.31 14.39 -12.39
CA VAL A 32 -17.45 14.57 -10.94
C VAL A 32 -18.03 13.30 -10.35
N LEU A 33 -17.16 12.40 -9.89
CA LEU A 33 -17.55 11.13 -9.29
C LEU A 33 -18.06 11.33 -7.86
N SER A 34 -17.44 12.24 -7.12
CA SER A 34 -17.77 12.54 -5.74
C SER A 34 -17.44 14.01 -5.43
N PRO A 35 -17.91 14.58 -4.30
CA PRO A 35 -17.45 15.91 -3.89
C PRO A 35 -15.93 16.04 -3.78
N THR A 36 -15.24 14.94 -3.47
CA THR A 36 -13.79 14.85 -3.22
C THR A 36 -13.03 14.11 -4.33
N LEU A 37 -13.70 13.68 -5.41
CA LEU A 37 -13.08 12.91 -6.50
C LEU A 37 -13.57 13.40 -7.87
N ILE A 38 -12.63 13.87 -8.70
CA ILE A 38 -12.88 14.32 -10.06
C ILE A 38 -11.96 13.55 -11.01
N ARG A 39 -12.51 12.86 -12.01
CA ARG A 39 -11.72 12.34 -13.13
C ARG A 39 -11.38 13.48 -14.08
N THR A 40 -10.13 13.58 -14.47
CA THR A 40 -9.61 14.51 -15.48
C THR A 40 -9.08 13.70 -16.65
N GLU A 41 -9.60 13.93 -17.85
CA GLU A 41 -9.15 13.26 -19.05
C GLU A 41 -8.87 14.28 -20.16
N TYR A 42 -7.75 14.13 -20.84
CA TYR A 42 -7.39 14.89 -22.02
C TYR A 42 -7.17 13.90 -23.17
N ALA A 43 -7.78 14.14 -24.32
CA ALA A 43 -7.64 13.32 -25.52
C ALA A 43 -7.48 14.22 -26.74
N GLY A 44 -6.24 14.37 -27.25
CA GLY A 44 -5.92 15.30 -28.34
C GLY A 44 -6.57 14.97 -29.69
N ASP A 45 -7.09 13.76 -29.85
CA ASP A 45 -7.90 13.30 -30.99
C ASP A 45 -9.41 13.52 -30.79
N GLY A 46 -9.83 13.96 -29.59
CA GLY A 46 -11.22 14.10 -29.18
C GLY A 46 -11.92 12.79 -28.81
N GLU A 47 -11.21 11.66 -28.78
CA GLU A 47 -11.75 10.34 -28.46
C GLU A 47 -11.55 9.99 -26.98
N PHE A 48 -12.57 10.25 -26.16
CA PHE A 48 -12.52 9.90 -24.73
C PHE A 48 -12.78 8.40 -24.48
N THR A 49 -12.11 7.83 -23.48
CA THR A 49 -12.27 6.43 -23.06
C THR A 49 -13.30 6.29 -21.94
N ASP A 50 -14.32 5.44 -22.13
CA ASP A 50 -15.37 5.17 -21.14
C ASP A 50 -15.29 3.76 -20.52
N GLU A 51 -14.50 2.88 -21.13
CA GLU A 51 -14.21 1.51 -20.69
C GLU A 51 -13.41 1.50 -19.39
N ALA A 52 -13.80 0.62 -18.47
CA ALA A 52 -13.08 0.42 -17.22
C ALA A 52 -11.62 0.04 -17.49
N THR A 53 -10.71 0.49 -16.63
CA THR A 53 -9.33 0.02 -16.61
C THR A 53 -9.18 -1.10 -15.59
N PHE A 54 -8.06 -1.80 -15.63
CA PHE A 54 -7.75 -2.84 -14.64
C PHE A 54 -7.82 -2.31 -13.20
N ASN A 55 -7.48 -1.04 -13.00
CA ASN A 55 -7.57 -0.35 -11.72
C ASN A 55 -8.96 0.24 -11.46
N ALA A 56 -9.49 1.08 -12.36
CA ALA A 56 -10.72 1.86 -12.14
C ALA A 56 -11.98 1.15 -12.67
N ILE A 57 -12.42 0.10 -11.98
CA ILE A 57 -13.59 -0.70 -12.38
C ILE A 57 -14.95 -0.14 -11.91
N GLY A 58 -14.94 0.77 -10.94
CA GLY A 58 -16.13 1.18 -10.18
C GLY A 58 -16.66 2.58 -10.49
N ARG A 59 -16.24 3.21 -11.59
CA ARG A 59 -16.69 4.57 -11.96
C ARG A 59 -18.21 4.73 -11.98
N GLY A 60 -18.94 3.70 -12.41
CA GLY A 60 -20.40 3.70 -12.46
C GLY A 60 -21.11 3.50 -11.11
N SER A 61 -20.36 3.21 -10.04
CA SER A 61 -20.90 2.89 -8.71
C SER A 61 -21.12 4.12 -7.83
N PHE A 62 -20.66 5.30 -8.26
CA PHE A 62 -20.83 6.53 -7.51
C PHE A 62 -22.25 7.09 -7.62
N ALA A 63 -22.76 7.62 -6.51
CA ALA A 63 -23.97 8.44 -6.53
C ALA A 63 -23.67 9.80 -7.19
N PRO A 64 -24.61 10.40 -7.97
CA PRO A 64 -24.39 11.70 -8.59
C PRO A 64 -24.03 12.80 -7.57
N ALA A 65 -22.87 13.44 -7.78
CA ALA A 65 -22.40 14.54 -6.95
C ALA A 65 -22.87 15.91 -7.46
N ALA A 66 -23.14 16.84 -6.54
CA ALA A 66 -23.50 18.22 -6.88
C ALA A 66 -22.25 19.02 -7.26
N TYR A 67 -22.38 19.86 -8.29
CA TYR A 67 -21.30 20.73 -8.74
C TYR A 67 -21.84 21.96 -9.50
N THR A 68 -20.99 22.98 -9.62
CA THR A 68 -21.18 24.10 -10.54
C THR A 68 -20.01 24.19 -11.50
N ALA A 69 -20.28 24.48 -12.77
CA ALA A 69 -19.25 24.76 -13.76
C ALA A 69 -19.50 26.11 -14.44
N LYS A 70 -18.46 26.93 -14.58
CA LYS A 70 -18.52 28.23 -15.24
C LYS A 70 -17.25 28.50 -16.03
N THR A 71 -17.42 28.86 -17.31
CA THR A 71 -16.33 29.39 -18.12
C THR A 71 -16.37 30.91 -18.12
N SER A 72 -15.25 31.56 -17.74
CA SER A 72 -15.09 33.01 -17.72
C SER A 72 -13.61 33.40 -17.80
N GLY A 73 -13.29 34.44 -18.57
CA GLY A 73 -11.91 34.95 -18.69
C GLY A 73 -10.91 33.92 -19.21
N GLY A 74 -11.33 33.01 -20.10
CA GLY A 74 -10.48 31.94 -20.64
C GLY A 74 -10.31 30.73 -19.74
N TRP A 75 -10.95 30.70 -18.57
CA TRP A 75 -10.88 29.58 -17.62
C TRP A 75 -12.22 28.90 -17.45
N LEU A 76 -12.24 27.57 -17.49
CA LEU A 76 -13.28 26.74 -16.91
C LEU A 76 -13.01 26.62 -15.40
N THR A 77 -13.99 26.91 -14.57
CA THR A 77 -13.97 26.66 -13.12
C THR A 77 -15.07 25.67 -12.77
N LEU A 78 -14.69 24.56 -12.15
CA LEU A 78 -15.58 23.53 -11.60
C LEU A 78 -15.47 23.56 -10.07
N THR A 79 -16.61 23.61 -9.39
CA THR A 79 -16.67 23.66 -7.92
C THR A 79 -17.63 22.61 -7.39
N THR A 80 -17.14 21.78 -6.46
CA THR A 80 -17.92 20.87 -5.61
C THR A 80 -17.99 21.45 -4.19
N SER A 81 -18.52 20.71 -3.21
CA SER A 81 -18.47 21.14 -1.81
C SER A 81 -17.07 21.03 -1.17
N ALA A 82 -16.12 20.34 -1.79
CA ALA A 82 -14.76 20.15 -1.24
C ALA A 82 -13.64 20.71 -2.13
N VAL A 83 -13.85 20.72 -3.45
CA VAL A 83 -12.80 21.02 -4.43
C VAL A 83 -13.25 22.12 -5.39
N THR A 84 -12.34 23.05 -5.71
CA THR A 84 -12.45 23.94 -6.85
C THR A 84 -11.32 23.66 -7.84
N LEU A 85 -11.67 23.13 -9.01
CA LEU A 85 -10.75 22.88 -10.12
C LEU A 85 -10.88 23.98 -11.16
N ARG A 86 -9.76 24.40 -11.75
CA ARG A 86 -9.71 25.34 -12.87
C ARG A 86 -8.85 24.80 -14.00
N TYR A 87 -9.34 24.92 -15.23
CA TYR A 87 -8.63 24.58 -16.46
C TYR A 87 -8.64 25.75 -17.44
N LYS A 88 -7.50 26.06 -18.05
CA LYS A 88 -7.39 27.08 -19.09
C LYS A 88 -7.93 26.51 -20.40
N VAL A 89 -8.98 27.09 -20.94
CA VAL A 89 -9.71 26.49 -22.07
C VAL A 89 -8.83 26.46 -23.32
N GLY A 90 -8.69 25.29 -23.93
CA GLY A 90 -7.96 25.09 -25.19
C GLY A 90 -6.44 25.20 -25.04
N SER A 91 -5.90 24.96 -23.84
CA SER A 91 -4.46 25.07 -23.57
C SER A 91 -3.68 23.77 -23.77
N GLY A 92 -4.31 22.69 -24.21
CA GLY A 92 -3.67 21.39 -24.39
C GLY A 92 -3.73 20.48 -23.14
N PRO A 93 -2.87 19.43 -23.10
CA PRO A 93 -2.77 18.47 -21.99
C PRO A 93 -2.57 19.17 -20.65
N PHE A 94 -3.03 18.55 -19.57
CA PHE A 94 -2.95 19.10 -18.22
C PHE A 94 -1.51 19.24 -17.73
N ASP A 95 -1.20 20.42 -17.20
CA ASP A 95 0.08 20.75 -16.58
C ASP A 95 -0.08 21.82 -15.48
N ALA A 96 1.03 22.22 -14.85
CA ALA A 96 1.04 23.23 -13.80
C ALA A 96 0.65 24.65 -14.25
N SER A 97 0.81 24.96 -15.54
CA SER A 97 0.45 26.26 -16.12
C SER A 97 -1.07 26.37 -16.35
N ASN A 98 -1.74 25.26 -16.63
CA ASN A 98 -3.09 25.28 -17.16
C ASN A 98 -4.17 24.59 -16.32
N LEU A 99 -3.81 23.71 -15.38
CA LEU A 99 -4.74 23.07 -14.46
C LEU A 99 -4.35 23.39 -13.02
N SER A 100 -5.30 23.87 -12.22
CA SER A 100 -5.08 24.13 -10.79
C SER A 100 -6.25 23.67 -9.95
N VAL A 101 -5.96 23.27 -8.73
CA VAL A 101 -6.94 22.74 -7.77
C VAL A 101 -6.80 23.49 -6.46
N ARG A 102 -7.94 23.81 -5.85
CA ARG A 102 -8.02 24.39 -4.50
C ARG A 102 -8.94 23.55 -3.62
N LEU A 103 -8.47 23.28 -2.41
CA LEU A 103 -9.23 22.60 -1.36
C LEU A 103 -8.83 23.14 0.02
N LYS A 104 -9.31 22.51 1.10
CA LYS A 104 -8.88 22.76 2.47
C LYS A 104 -8.38 21.47 3.11
N ALA A 105 -7.25 21.55 3.81
CA ALA A 105 -6.73 20.51 4.69
C ALA A 105 -6.86 21.01 6.13
N GLY A 106 -7.86 20.49 6.86
CA GLY A 106 -8.35 21.10 8.09
C GLY A 106 -8.83 22.54 7.83
N ASP A 107 -8.27 23.49 8.57
CA ASP A 107 -8.53 24.93 8.36
C ASP A 107 -7.58 25.59 7.34
N SER A 108 -6.57 24.88 6.85
CA SER A 108 -5.54 25.42 5.96
C SER A 108 -5.98 25.37 4.49
N PRO A 109 -5.90 26.48 3.73
CA PRO A 109 -6.14 26.46 2.30
C PRO A 109 -4.97 25.78 1.57
N VAL A 110 -5.30 24.94 0.60
CA VAL A 110 -4.30 24.26 -0.26
C VAL A 110 -4.58 24.63 -1.71
N THR A 111 -3.53 25.01 -2.43
CA THR A 111 -3.53 25.16 -3.89
C THR A 111 -2.48 24.23 -4.47
N THR A 112 -2.85 23.46 -5.48
CA THR A 112 -1.97 22.48 -6.11
C THR A 112 -2.19 22.41 -7.63
N THR A 113 -1.22 21.79 -8.31
CA THR A 113 -1.21 21.47 -9.74
C THR A 113 -0.93 19.99 -9.89
N PRO A 114 -1.97 19.14 -9.95
CA PRO A 114 -1.80 17.68 -9.81
C PRO A 114 -1.03 17.03 -10.96
N TRP A 115 -1.11 17.59 -12.17
CA TRP A 115 -0.44 17.06 -13.34
C TRP A 115 0.91 17.72 -13.53
N HIS A 116 1.95 16.89 -13.56
CA HIS A 116 3.31 17.29 -13.86
C HIS A 116 3.68 16.72 -15.23
N ARG A 117 4.02 17.63 -16.16
CA ARG A 117 4.43 17.27 -17.52
C ARG A 117 5.75 17.96 -17.81
N ILE A 118 6.73 17.21 -18.28
CA ILE A 118 7.96 17.77 -18.84
C ILE A 118 7.81 17.83 -20.35
N THR A 119 8.06 19.01 -20.92
CA THR A 119 8.17 19.19 -22.37
C THR A 119 9.62 19.50 -22.72
N CYS A 120 10.20 18.65 -23.54
CA CYS A 120 11.57 18.66 -24.01
C CYS A 120 11.71 19.61 -25.20
N ALA A 121 12.20 20.83 -24.95
CA ALA A 121 12.55 21.73 -26.05
C ALA A 121 13.74 21.16 -26.85
N PRO A 122 13.82 21.39 -28.18
CA PRO A 122 15.02 21.09 -28.95
C PRO A 122 16.29 21.68 -28.30
N GLY A 123 17.34 20.88 -28.18
CA GLY A 123 18.60 21.23 -27.52
C GLY A 123 18.59 21.13 -25.99
N ALA A 124 17.48 20.77 -25.35
CA ALA A 124 17.41 20.50 -23.92
C ALA A 124 17.69 19.01 -23.62
N LEU A 125 18.31 18.74 -22.48
CA LEU A 125 18.45 17.39 -21.95
C LEU A 125 17.15 16.96 -21.26
N CYS A 126 16.67 15.75 -21.50
CA CYS A 126 15.52 15.20 -20.80
C CYS A 126 15.88 13.89 -20.12
N GLU A 127 15.84 13.93 -18.79
CA GLU A 127 16.17 12.79 -17.93
C GLU A 127 15.11 11.69 -18.09
N ALA A 128 15.55 10.46 -18.30
CA ALA A 128 14.68 9.33 -18.62
C ALA A 128 13.68 9.03 -17.49
N GLU A 129 14.08 9.21 -16.23
CA GLU A 129 13.25 8.96 -15.06
C GLU A 129 12.03 9.89 -14.94
N ASN A 130 12.04 11.02 -15.65
CA ASN A 130 10.94 11.97 -15.66
C ASN A 130 10.04 11.85 -16.91
N LEU A 131 10.33 10.87 -17.77
CA LEU A 131 9.58 10.62 -19.00
C LEU A 131 8.49 9.57 -18.77
N ARG A 132 7.53 9.51 -19.70
CA ARG A 132 6.46 8.53 -19.62
C ARG A 132 7.01 7.14 -19.97
N ALA A 133 7.10 6.30 -18.95
CA ALA A 133 7.56 4.93 -19.02
C ALA A 133 6.41 3.94 -19.26
N GLY A 134 6.65 2.92 -20.08
CA GLY A 134 5.76 1.76 -20.25
C GLY A 134 6.57 0.48 -20.16
N GLY A 135 6.40 -0.31 -19.10
CA GLY A 135 7.11 -1.59 -18.94
C GLY A 135 8.62 -1.48 -18.67
N VAL A 136 9.13 -0.27 -18.40
CA VAL A 136 10.48 0.01 -17.88
C VAL A 136 10.37 0.59 -16.47
N SER A 137 11.45 0.56 -15.69
CA SER A 137 11.50 1.08 -14.33
C SER A 137 12.66 2.05 -14.13
N VAL A 138 12.54 2.96 -13.15
CA VAL A 138 13.59 3.92 -12.80
C VAL A 138 14.57 3.30 -11.80
N ALA A 139 15.85 3.31 -12.10
CA ALA A 139 16.92 2.80 -11.26
C ALA A 139 18.03 3.85 -11.05
N SER A 140 18.87 3.62 -10.04
CA SER A 140 19.94 4.56 -9.63
C SER A 140 21.17 3.84 -9.06
N ASP A 141 21.29 2.54 -9.31
CA ASP A 141 22.32 1.63 -8.78
C ASP A 141 23.63 1.61 -9.58
N HIS A 142 23.72 2.42 -10.63
CA HIS A 142 24.94 2.67 -11.42
C HIS A 142 25.40 4.12 -11.30
N ARG A 143 26.66 4.41 -11.58
CA ARG A 143 27.23 5.77 -11.48
C ARG A 143 27.25 6.47 -12.83
N GLY A 144 27.40 7.79 -12.81
CA GLY A 144 27.67 8.60 -14.01
C GLY A 144 26.43 8.98 -14.84
N TYR A 145 25.22 8.65 -14.37
CA TYR A 145 23.97 9.18 -14.93
C TYR A 145 23.80 10.67 -14.60
N THR A 146 22.91 11.37 -15.32
CA THR A 146 22.43 12.73 -15.04
C THR A 146 21.09 12.68 -14.31
N GLY A 147 20.69 13.77 -13.67
CA GLY A 147 19.45 13.79 -12.90
C GLY A 147 19.51 12.93 -11.64
N THR A 148 18.45 12.16 -11.43
CA THR A 148 18.17 11.38 -10.21
C THR A 148 18.19 9.86 -10.45
N GLY A 149 18.25 9.42 -11.70
CA GLY A 149 18.32 8.01 -12.05
C GLY A 149 18.44 7.77 -13.56
N PHE A 150 17.98 6.60 -13.99
CA PHE A 150 17.91 6.20 -15.39
C PHE A 150 16.80 5.17 -15.59
N ALA A 151 16.30 5.01 -16.81
CA ALA A 151 15.34 3.96 -17.17
C ALA A 151 16.07 2.63 -17.46
N ALA A 152 15.65 1.56 -16.78
CA ALA A 152 16.12 0.19 -16.95
C ALA A 152 14.95 -0.74 -17.30
N GLY A 153 15.25 -1.97 -17.73
CA GLY A 153 14.22 -3.00 -17.96
C GLY A 153 13.63 -3.00 -19.38
N PHE A 154 14.37 -2.52 -20.39
CA PHE A 154 14.05 -2.76 -21.80
C PHE A 154 14.25 -4.24 -22.19
N GLU A 155 13.54 -5.16 -21.55
CA GLU A 155 13.68 -6.62 -21.74
C GLU A 155 12.42 -7.26 -22.36
N SER A 156 11.28 -6.62 -22.19
CA SER A 156 9.98 -7.07 -22.72
C SER A 156 9.63 -6.32 -23.99
N THR A 157 8.94 -7.00 -24.91
CA THR A 157 8.45 -6.34 -26.13
C THR A 157 7.37 -5.34 -25.73
N GLY A 158 7.47 -4.11 -26.25
CA GLY A 158 6.61 -2.98 -25.85
C GLY A 158 7.16 -2.15 -24.68
N ALA A 159 8.27 -2.58 -24.04
CA ALA A 159 8.97 -1.75 -23.07
C ALA A 159 9.42 -0.45 -23.74
N SER A 160 9.00 0.70 -23.21
CA SER A 160 9.10 1.99 -23.88
C SER A 160 9.30 3.16 -22.92
N LEU A 161 9.88 4.22 -23.48
CA LEU A 161 10.04 5.53 -22.85
C LEU A 161 9.65 6.60 -23.86
N SER A 162 8.82 7.57 -23.48
CA SER A 162 8.34 8.60 -24.40
C SER A 162 8.54 10.01 -23.87
N SER A 163 9.05 10.88 -24.73
CA SER A 163 9.24 12.30 -24.46
C SER A 163 8.30 13.16 -25.29
N ASP A 164 7.76 14.18 -24.63
CA ASP A 164 6.93 15.21 -25.22
C ASP A 164 7.81 16.36 -25.69
N ILE A 165 7.78 16.70 -26.98
CA ILE A 165 8.68 17.69 -27.60
C ILE A 165 7.87 18.74 -28.36
N ASP A 166 8.16 20.02 -28.08
CA ASP A 166 7.61 21.15 -28.84
C ASP A 166 8.64 21.70 -29.84
N VAL A 167 8.38 21.49 -31.12
CA VAL A 167 9.22 21.92 -32.24
C VAL A 167 8.69 23.22 -32.83
N LYS A 168 9.54 24.23 -32.94
CA LYS A 168 9.15 25.55 -33.50
C LYS A 168 9.18 25.59 -35.02
N GLU A 169 10.10 24.85 -35.63
CA GLU A 169 10.36 24.87 -37.07
C GLU A 169 10.42 23.44 -37.59
N ALA A 170 9.67 23.13 -38.64
CA ALA A 170 9.71 21.80 -39.25
C ALA A 170 11.11 21.50 -39.81
N GLY A 171 11.60 20.28 -39.61
CA GLY A 171 12.98 19.94 -39.98
C GLY A 171 13.36 18.48 -39.79
N SER A 172 14.60 18.19 -40.20
CA SER A 172 15.30 16.95 -39.86
C SER A 172 16.06 17.15 -38.57
N TYR A 173 15.89 16.24 -37.63
CA TYR A 173 16.51 16.25 -36.32
C TYR A 173 17.18 14.91 -36.04
N ARG A 174 18.01 14.86 -35.01
CA ARG A 174 18.51 13.62 -34.42
C ARG A 174 17.89 13.44 -33.04
N PHE A 175 17.21 12.32 -32.83
CA PHE A 175 16.82 11.90 -31.49
C PHE A 175 18.00 11.15 -30.88
N ALA A 176 18.70 11.81 -29.95
CA ALA A 176 19.86 11.28 -29.27
C ALA A 176 19.45 10.61 -27.96
N VAL A 177 20.06 9.46 -27.68
CA VAL A 177 19.84 8.62 -26.51
C VAL A 177 21.18 8.44 -25.83
N ARG A 178 21.27 8.87 -24.57
CA ARG A 178 22.41 8.57 -23.68
C ARG A 178 22.12 7.26 -22.95
N TYR A 179 23.01 6.28 -23.09
CA TYR A 179 22.74 4.90 -22.73
C TYR A 179 23.96 4.17 -22.16
N ALA A 180 23.72 3.09 -21.43
CA ALA A 180 24.70 2.08 -21.06
C ALA A 180 24.29 0.71 -21.63
N ASN A 181 25.26 -0.04 -22.16
CA ASN A 181 25.07 -1.36 -22.74
C ASN A 181 26.27 -2.25 -22.40
N ALA A 182 26.21 -2.93 -21.26
CA ALA A 182 27.24 -3.87 -20.84
C ALA A 182 26.69 -5.31 -20.78
N ARG A 183 27.46 -6.23 -20.20
CA ARG A 183 27.03 -7.63 -20.07
C ARG A 183 25.83 -7.71 -19.11
N GLY A 184 24.65 -7.97 -19.66
CA GLY A 184 23.40 -8.08 -18.91
C GLY A 184 23.13 -9.48 -18.35
N GLY A 185 21.94 -9.66 -17.75
CA GLY A 185 21.47 -10.94 -17.21
C GLY A 185 21.31 -12.05 -18.27
N ASP A 186 21.23 -11.69 -19.55
CA ASP A 186 21.25 -12.62 -20.68
C ASP A 186 22.66 -13.13 -21.04
N GLY A 187 23.69 -12.62 -20.36
CA GLY A 187 25.07 -13.05 -20.49
C GLY A 187 25.80 -12.57 -21.75
N GLN A 188 25.17 -11.76 -22.61
CA GLN A 188 25.75 -11.33 -23.90
C GLN A 188 26.46 -9.98 -23.81
N THR A 189 27.51 -9.81 -24.62
CA THR A 189 28.23 -8.54 -24.82
C THR A 189 28.28 -8.25 -26.32
N GLY A 190 27.48 -7.29 -26.79
CA GLY A 190 27.37 -6.95 -28.20
C GLY A 190 26.47 -5.73 -28.45
N PRO A 191 26.45 -5.19 -29.68
CA PRO A 191 25.56 -4.09 -30.02
C PRO A 191 24.09 -4.47 -29.74
N ARG A 192 23.37 -3.56 -29.10
CA ARG A 192 21.93 -3.69 -28.83
C ARG A 192 21.14 -2.72 -29.68
N THR A 193 19.83 -2.92 -29.72
CA THR A 193 18.93 -2.10 -30.54
C THR A 193 17.66 -1.76 -29.78
N LEU A 194 17.16 -0.57 -30.05
CA LEU A 194 15.83 -0.09 -29.73
C LEU A 194 15.27 0.62 -30.96
N THR A 195 13.98 0.90 -30.96
CA THR A 195 13.29 1.59 -32.05
C THR A 195 12.76 2.94 -31.59
N VAL A 196 13.05 3.99 -32.37
CA VAL A 196 12.49 5.32 -32.19
C VAL A 196 11.28 5.49 -33.11
N SER A 197 10.17 5.97 -32.59
CA SER A 197 9.00 6.38 -33.39
C SER A 197 8.54 7.78 -33.00
N VAL A 198 7.92 8.47 -33.96
CA VAL A 198 7.35 9.82 -33.79
C VAL A 198 5.85 9.70 -33.97
N ASP A 199 5.07 10.14 -32.97
CA ASP A 199 3.60 10.17 -33.00
C ASP A 199 2.98 8.82 -33.42
N GLY A 200 3.60 7.71 -33.00
CA GLY A 200 3.17 6.36 -33.37
C GLY A 200 3.37 5.99 -34.86
N GLY A 201 4.05 6.85 -35.63
CA GLY A 201 4.34 6.70 -37.05
C GLY A 201 5.62 5.93 -37.36
N ASP A 202 6.41 6.43 -38.32
CA ASP A 202 7.57 5.73 -38.87
C ASP A 202 8.61 5.33 -37.79
N GLU A 203 9.05 4.08 -37.87
CA GLU A 203 10.02 3.48 -36.96
C GLU A 203 11.46 3.57 -37.49
N GLN A 204 12.39 4.01 -36.64
CA GLN A 204 13.82 4.10 -36.93
C GLN A 204 14.62 3.36 -35.85
N ARG A 205 15.37 2.34 -36.25
CA ARG A 205 16.20 1.58 -35.31
C ARG A 205 17.42 2.40 -34.89
N VAL A 206 17.64 2.51 -33.59
CA VAL A 206 18.90 3.00 -33.00
C VAL A 206 19.76 1.81 -32.58
N THR A 207 21.04 1.85 -32.94
CA THR A 207 22.03 0.83 -32.54
C THR A 207 22.91 1.38 -31.43
N LEU A 208 23.02 0.60 -30.36
CA LEU A 208 23.65 0.93 -29.08
C LEU A 208 24.90 0.05 -28.93
N ALA A 209 26.09 0.61 -29.16
CA ALA A 209 27.34 -0.14 -29.08
C ALA A 209 27.65 -0.57 -27.63
N PRO A 210 28.44 -1.63 -27.40
CA PRO A 210 28.84 -2.00 -26.04
C PRO A 210 29.60 -0.87 -25.34
N THR A 211 29.19 -0.56 -24.11
CA THR A 211 29.96 0.29 -23.18
C THR A 211 30.97 -0.56 -22.40
N ALA A 212 31.91 0.09 -21.70
CA ALA A 212 32.92 -0.62 -20.92
C ALA A 212 32.32 -1.41 -19.75
N ASP A 213 31.35 -0.81 -19.07
CA ASP A 213 30.57 -1.34 -17.96
C ASP A 213 29.23 -0.58 -17.86
N TRP A 214 28.43 -0.90 -16.83
CA TRP A 214 27.15 -0.26 -16.54
C TRP A 214 27.28 1.16 -15.94
N ASP A 215 28.48 1.57 -15.52
CA ASP A 215 28.78 2.92 -15.02
C ASP A 215 29.27 3.86 -16.14
N THR A 216 29.44 3.32 -17.36
CA THR A 216 29.94 4.03 -18.53
C THR A 216 28.80 4.30 -19.50
N TRP A 217 28.61 5.58 -19.84
CA TRP A 217 27.51 6.05 -20.69
C TRP A 217 28.03 6.59 -22.02
N ASP A 218 27.38 6.21 -23.12
CA ASP A 218 27.65 6.67 -24.48
C ASP A 218 26.40 7.28 -25.11
N VAL A 219 26.50 7.88 -26.29
CA VAL A 219 25.38 8.51 -27.01
C VAL A 219 25.22 7.90 -28.39
N ALA A 220 24.00 7.44 -28.69
CA ALA A 220 23.59 7.03 -30.02
C ALA A 220 22.44 7.91 -30.49
N SER A 221 22.17 7.95 -31.80
CA SER A 221 21.04 8.73 -32.30
C SER A 221 20.39 8.10 -33.52
N ALA A 222 19.11 8.35 -33.69
CA ALA A 222 18.35 8.06 -34.91
C ALA A 222 17.88 9.38 -35.55
N GLY A 223 17.87 9.43 -36.88
CA GLY A 223 17.31 10.57 -37.62
C GLY A 223 15.79 10.55 -37.55
N VAL A 224 15.18 11.70 -37.25
CA VAL A 224 13.71 11.87 -37.20
C VAL A 224 13.31 13.10 -37.98
N ARG A 225 12.10 13.11 -38.53
CA ARG A 225 11.52 14.26 -39.21
C ARG A 225 10.32 14.74 -38.41
N LEU A 226 10.32 16.02 -38.06
CA LEU A 226 9.28 16.63 -37.24
C LEU A 226 8.75 17.87 -37.95
N ASP A 227 7.45 18.08 -37.85
CA ASP A 227 6.83 19.32 -38.28
C ASP A 227 6.94 20.37 -37.17
N ALA A 228 6.44 21.59 -37.41
CA ALA A 228 6.29 22.56 -36.34
C ALA A 228 5.05 22.20 -35.51
N GLY A 229 5.21 22.03 -34.21
CA GLY A 229 4.14 21.64 -33.32
C GLY A 229 4.62 20.76 -32.17
N HIS A 230 3.63 20.16 -31.51
CA HIS A 230 3.85 19.21 -30.44
C HIS A 230 4.00 17.80 -31.02
N HIS A 231 4.96 17.04 -30.51
CA HIS A 231 5.24 15.66 -30.92
C HIS A 231 5.54 14.79 -29.70
N THR A 232 5.14 13.53 -29.74
CA THR A 232 5.59 12.51 -28.81
C THR A 232 6.59 11.60 -29.51
N VAL A 233 7.82 11.54 -29.00
CA VAL A 233 8.88 10.67 -29.53
C VAL A 233 9.11 9.53 -28.55
N ALA A 234 8.88 8.31 -29.01
CA ALA A 234 8.98 7.09 -28.20
C ALA A 234 10.22 6.27 -28.56
N LEU A 235 10.92 5.78 -27.55
CA LEU A 235 11.97 4.79 -27.63
C LEU A 235 11.41 3.47 -27.11
N THR A 236 11.29 2.45 -27.97
CA THR A 236 10.59 1.20 -27.66
C THR A 236 11.45 -0.01 -28.01
N ARG A 237 11.37 -1.06 -27.19
CA ARG A 237 11.84 -2.40 -27.57
C ARG A 237 10.76 -3.14 -28.35
N THR A 238 10.91 -3.23 -29.67
CA THR A 238 10.03 -4.04 -30.53
C THR A 238 10.36 -5.53 -30.42
N ALA A 239 9.67 -6.39 -31.18
CA ALA A 239 9.98 -7.83 -31.24
C ALA A 239 11.30 -8.10 -31.99
N GLU A 240 11.68 -7.18 -32.87
CA GLU A 240 12.89 -7.20 -33.70
C GLU A 240 14.11 -6.63 -32.97
N ASP A 241 13.90 -6.05 -31.79
CA ASP A 241 14.94 -5.41 -31.00
C ASP A 241 15.57 -6.35 -29.97
N SER A 242 16.86 -6.15 -29.76
CA SER A 242 17.64 -6.94 -28.79
C SER A 242 17.49 -6.43 -27.35
N GLY A 243 17.20 -5.14 -27.14
CA GLY A 243 16.95 -4.57 -25.80
C GLY A 243 18.10 -4.75 -24.81
N SER A 244 17.75 -4.92 -23.52
CA SER A 244 18.65 -5.14 -22.39
C SER A 244 19.69 -4.03 -22.22
N VAL A 245 19.22 -2.78 -22.18
CA VAL A 245 20.02 -1.56 -22.02
C VAL A 245 19.45 -0.65 -20.94
N ASN A 246 20.29 0.25 -20.43
CA ASN A 246 19.87 1.35 -19.56
C ASN A 246 19.89 2.65 -20.36
N VAL A 247 18.87 3.48 -20.19
CA VAL A 247 18.72 4.78 -20.85
C VAL A 247 18.69 5.86 -19.78
N ASP A 248 19.67 6.75 -19.82
CA ASP A 248 19.84 7.82 -18.84
C ASP A 248 19.06 9.07 -19.23
N SER A 249 19.25 9.54 -20.46
CA SER A 249 18.61 10.77 -20.93
C SER A 249 18.44 10.76 -22.44
N VAL A 250 17.51 11.57 -22.92
CA VAL A 250 17.27 11.77 -24.35
C VAL A 250 17.29 13.25 -24.69
N ALA A 251 17.60 13.58 -25.94
CA ALA A 251 17.54 14.95 -26.45
C ALA A 251 17.19 14.97 -27.93
N LEU A 252 16.39 15.95 -28.34
CA LEU A 252 16.15 16.25 -29.74
C LEU A 252 17.14 17.32 -30.20
N LEU A 253 17.99 16.99 -31.16
CA LEU A 253 19.14 17.78 -31.57
C LEU A 253 19.04 18.18 -33.05
N GLY A 254 19.57 19.35 -33.39
CA GLY A 254 19.90 19.67 -34.78
C GLY A 254 20.94 18.69 -35.35
N GLU A 255 21.08 18.64 -36.69
CA GLU A 255 21.98 17.68 -37.36
C GLU A 255 23.41 17.70 -36.79
N ASP A 256 23.98 18.88 -36.55
CA ASP A 256 25.36 19.08 -36.05
C ASP A 256 25.46 19.41 -34.55
N GLU A 257 24.35 19.35 -33.82
CA GLU A 257 24.32 19.75 -32.40
C GLU A 257 24.89 18.65 -31.48
N ALA A 258 25.72 19.05 -30.51
CA ALA A 258 26.30 18.12 -29.53
C ALA A 258 25.25 17.69 -28.49
N PHE A 259 25.48 16.55 -27.84
CA PHE A 259 24.60 16.14 -26.74
C PHE A 259 24.64 17.18 -25.61
N PRO A 260 23.48 17.64 -25.11
CA PRO A 260 23.39 18.76 -24.20
C PRO A 260 23.96 18.43 -22.81
N PRO A 261 24.51 19.40 -22.08
CA PRO A 261 24.91 19.21 -20.69
C PRO A 261 23.71 19.25 -19.74
N ALA A 262 23.85 18.65 -18.55
CA ALA A 262 22.83 18.66 -17.48
C ALA A 262 22.38 20.07 -17.03
N SER A 263 23.17 21.12 -17.29
CA SER A 263 22.75 22.50 -17.03
C SER A 263 21.57 22.97 -17.91
N THR A 264 21.23 22.22 -18.95
CA THR A 264 20.11 22.48 -19.86
C THR A 264 18.92 21.55 -19.64
N THR A 265 18.94 20.73 -18.58
CA THR A 265 17.88 19.76 -18.29
C THR A 265 16.49 20.41 -18.27
N ALA A 266 15.54 19.84 -19.01
CA ALA A 266 14.14 20.22 -18.93
C ALA A 266 13.58 19.79 -17.57
N VAL A 267 12.83 20.70 -16.93
CA VAL A 267 12.26 20.46 -15.60
C VAL A 267 10.79 20.83 -15.58
N PRO A 268 9.98 20.21 -14.70
CA PRO A 268 8.59 20.60 -14.53
C PRO A 268 8.45 22.06 -14.12
N ASP A 269 7.38 22.69 -14.59
CA ASP A 269 7.01 24.03 -14.16
C ASP A 269 6.45 23.99 -12.72
N CYS A 270 6.91 24.90 -11.88
CA CYS A 270 6.38 25.14 -10.54
C CYS A 270 5.42 26.33 -10.56
N ARG A 271 4.13 26.10 -10.28
CA ARG A 271 3.16 27.20 -10.30
C ARG A 271 3.35 28.13 -9.09
N TYR A 272 3.26 29.44 -9.33
CA TYR A 272 3.14 30.44 -8.26
C TYR A 272 2.04 30.06 -7.24
N GLY A 273 2.37 30.14 -5.95
CA GLY A 273 1.48 29.80 -4.83
C GLY A 273 1.41 28.31 -4.48
N VAL A 274 2.22 27.46 -5.11
CA VAL A 274 2.32 26.01 -4.85
C VAL A 274 3.67 25.68 -4.20
N SER A 275 3.72 24.61 -3.40
CA SER A 275 4.96 24.01 -2.90
C SER A 275 5.44 22.96 -3.89
N CYS A 276 6.63 23.14 -4.46
CA CYS A 276 7.18 22.22 -5.45
C CYS A 276 8.40 21.50 -4.88
N GLU A 277 8.52 20.22 -5.18
CA GLU A 277 9.67 19.37 -4.86
C GLU A 277 10.97 20.01 -5.38
N ALA A 278 11.99 20.06 -4.54
CA ALA A 278 13.29 20.62 -4.89
C ALA A 278 14.02 19.73 -5.90
N GLU A 279 13.90 18.42 -5.75
CA GLU A 279 14.51 17.38 -6.58
C GLU A 279 13.92 17.34 -7.99
N ALA A 280 12.72 17.89 -8.20
CA ALA A 280 12.16 18.11 -9.54
C ALA A 280 12.84 19.29 -10.28
N GLY A 281 13.65 20.10 -9.60
CA GLY A 281 14.38 21.21 -10.18
C GLY A 281 15.65 20.81 -10.91
N ARG A 282 16.33 21.77 -11.55
CA ARG A 282 17.65 21.52 -12.17
C ARG A 282 18.70 21.52 -11.08
N ILE A 283 19.28 20.35 -10.83
CA ILE A 283 20.38 20.16 -9.89
C ILE A 283 21.71 20.31 -10.64
N GLY A 284 22.65 21.07 -10.06
CA GLY A 284 23.98 21.27 -10.61
C GLY A 284 25.06 21.17 -9.54
N GLY A 285 26.29 20.87 -9.98
CA GLY A 285 27.44 20.69 -9.09
C GLY A 285 27.44 19.30 -8.47
N THR A 286 27.63 19.22 -7.16
CA THR A 286 27.73 17.94 -6.41
C THR A 286 26.48 17.59 -5.63
N ALA A 287 25.45 18.45 -5.63
CA ALA A 287 24.17 18.14 -5.02
C ALA A 287 23.49 16.98 -5.76
N ALA A 288 22.69 16.19 -5.04
CA ALA A 288 22.01 15.03 -5.59
C ALA A 288 20.66 14.83 -4.90
N ALA A 289 19.73 14.14 -5.57
CA ALA A 289 18.50 13.71 -4.92
C ALA A 289 18.80 12.60 -3.89
N ALA A 290 18.06 12.59 -2.79
CA ALA A 290 18.21 11.64 -1.71
C ALA A 290 16.87 11.38 -1.01
N THR A 291 16.81 10.27 -0.25
CA THR A 291 15.60 9.77 0.43
C THR A 291 15.92 9.18 1.82
N ASP A 292 17.15 9.34 2.30
CA ASP A 292 17.69 8.72 3.52
C ASP A 292 17.30 9.45 4.82
N HIS A 293 16.56 10.56 4.71
CA HIS A 293 15.92 11.27 5.81
C HIS A 293 14.40 11.22 5.70
N ARG A 294 13.69 11.28 6.81
CA ARG A 294 12.22 11.17 6.85
C ARG A 294 11.55 12.53 6.75
N GLY A 295 10.28 12.54 6.36
CA GLY A 295 9.43 13.73 6.40
C GLY A 295 9.72 14.74 5.29
N PHE A 296 10.36 14.33 4.21
CA PHE A 296 10.37 15.08 2.96
C PHE A 296 9.01 14.99 2.25
N ALA A 297 8.77 15.90 1.32
CA ALA A 297 7.61 15.96 0.45
C ALA A 297 7.88 15.23 -0.85
N GLY A 298 6.86 14.61 -1.42
CA GLY A 298 6.99 14.02 -2.74
C GLY A 298 7.93 12.80 -2.78
N SER A 299 8.87 12.83 -3.72
CA SER A 299 9.73 11.68 -4.05
C SER A 299 11.08 11.66 -3.32
N GLY A 300 11.54 12.79 -2.80
CA GLY A 300 12.79 12.89 -2.06
C GLY A 300 13.11 14.33 -1.62
N PHE A 301 14.40 14.65 -1.63
CA PHE A 301 14.91 16.00 -1.40
C PHE A 301 16.27 16.14 -2.09
N VAL A 302 16.77 17.38 -2.23
CA VAL A 302 18.13 17.66 -2.71
C VAL A 302 19.09 17.71 -1.54
N ALA A 303 19.98 16.72 -1.44
CA ALA A 303 21.02 16.63 -0.44
C ALA A 303 22.30 17.36 -0.87
N GLU A 304 23.17 17.62 0.11
CA GLU A 304 24.58 17.97 -0.12
C GLU A 304 24.76 19.17 -1.07
N LEU A 305 23.97 20.23 -0.86
CA LEU A 305 24.17 21.54 -1.50
C LEU A 305 25.51 22.13 -1.03
N ASN A 306 26.61 21.63 -1.59
CA ASN A 306 27.98 22.00 -1.25
C ASN A 306 28.49 23.12 -2.16
N GLN A 307 29.69 23.64 -1.89
CA GLN A 307 30.30 24.67 -2.73
C GLN A 307 30.29 24.28 -4.21
N GLY A 308 29.83 25.19 -5.07
CA GLY A 308 29.69 24.98 -6.51
C GLY A 308 28.37 24.33 -6.93
N SER A 309 27.54 23.91 -5.98
CA SER A 309 26.22 23.34 -6.27
C SER A 309 25.17 24.43 -6.53
N SER A 310 24.17 24.07 -7.32
CA SER A 310 23.01 24.91 -7.60
C SER A 310 21.73 24.09 -7.70
N LEU A 311 20.63 24.70 -7.29
CA LEU A 311 19.27 24.19 -7.48
C LEU A 311 18.43 25.27 -8.16
N THR A 312 17.87 24.98 -9.34
CA THR A 312 17.01 25.92 -10.06
C THR A 312 15.59 25.40 -10.20
N THR A 313 14.62 26.17 -9.72
CA THR A 313 13.19 25.92 -9.89
C THR A 313 12.61 26.92 -10.90
N ARG A 314 11.86 26.43 -11.88
CA ARG A 314 11.18 27.26 -12.87
C ARG A 314 9.78 27.64 -12.37
N VAL A 315 9.60 28.87 -11.92
CA VAL A 315 8.34 29.37 -11.39
C VAL A 315 7.49 30.00 -12.49
N VAL A 316 6.26 29.54 -12.69
CA VAL A 316 5.34 30.04 -13.72
C VAL A 316 4.09 30.71 -13.14
N GLU A 317 3.35 31.38 -14.02
CA GLU A 317 2.08 32.05 -13.69
C GLU A 317 2.22 33.10 -12.58
N VAL A 318 3.39 33.75 -12.48
CA VAL A 318 3.59 34.92 -11.62
C VAL A 318 2.66 36.04 -12.11
N PRO A 319 1.79 36.61 -11.25
CA PRO A 319 0.66 37.42 -11.71
C PRO A 319 1.06 38.79 -12.26
N SER A 320 2.12 39.40 -11.72
CA SER A 320 2.61 40.71 -12.14
C SER A 320 4.08 40.90 -11.78
N ASP A 321 4.74 41.90 -12.37
CA ASP A 321 6.04 42.36 -11.90
C ASP A 321 5.92 42.81 -10.43
N GLY A 322 6.81 42.34 -9.55
CA GLY A 322 6.71 42.68 -8.13
C GLY A 322 7.70 41.98 -7.22
N THR A 323 7.58 42.28 -5.92
CA THR A 323 8.29 41.58 -4.85
C THR A 323 7.40 40.47 -4.29
N TYR A 324 7.96 39.28 -4.14
CA TYR A 324 7.31 38.08 -3.65
C TYR A 324 8.17 37.44 -2.55
N THR A 325 7.63 36.47 -1.83
CA THR A 325 8.39 35.72 -0.83
C THR A 325 8.76 34.35 -1.40
N LEU A 326 10.06 34.13 -1.63
CA LEU A 326 10.64 32.80 -1.84
C LEU A 326 10.70 32.09 -0.50
N ARG A 327 10.32 30.81 -0.47
CA ARG A 327 10.48 29.92 0.66
C ARG A 327 11.15 28.63 0.23
N VAL A 328 12.02 28.15 1.10
CA VAL A 328 12.71 26.87 0.93
C VAL A 328 12.53 26.07 2.21
N ARG A 329 11.87 24.91 2.10
CA ARG A 329 11.84 23.93 3.19
C ARG A 329 13.17 23.20 3.18
N TYR A 330 13.83 23.11 4.34
CA TYR A 330 15.20 22.65 4.42
C TYR A 330 15.48 21.92 5.74
N ALA A 331 16.53 21.10 5.74
CA ALA A 331 17.17 20.57 6.93
C ALA A 331 18.64 21.01 6.98
N ASN A 332 19.13 21.32 8.18
CA ASN A 332 20.50 21.75 8.45
C ASN A 332 20.96 21.11 9.77
N GLY A 333 21.10 19.78 9.75
CA GLY A 333 21.58 18.99 10.87
C GLY A 333 23.10 19.11 11.04
N ALA A 334 23.66 18.38 12.01
CA ALA A 334 25.10 18.27 12.17
C ALA A 334 25.69 17.48 10.98
N GLY A 335 26.45 18.17 10.13
CA GLY A 335 27.01 17.59 8.90
C GLY A 335 28.30 16.79 9.11
N GLY A 336 28.78 16.16 8.04
CA GLY A 336 30.06 15.43 8.03
C GLY A 336 31.29 16.31 8.27
N ASP A 337 31.15 17.63 8.15
CA ASP A 337 32.16 18.63 8.52
C ASP A 337 32.19 18.95 10.03
N GLY A 338 31.32 18.32 10.82
CA GLY A 338 31.22 18.44 12.27
C GLY A 338 30.59 19.74 12.77
N ARG A 339 30.02 20.56 11.89
CA ARG A 339 29.41 21.84 12.27
C ARG A 339 27.88 21.73 12.38
N HIS A 340 27.33 22.49 13.32
CA HIS A 340 25.89 22.59 13.56
C HIS A 340 25.55 24.06 13.82
N GLU A 341 25.58 24.86 12.75
CA GLU A 341 25.50 26.31 12.78
C GLU A 341 24.59 26.85 11.67
N THR A 342 24.27 28.15 11.70
CA THR A 342 23.49 28.77 10.62
C THR A 342 24.30 28.78 9.32
N ARG A 343 23.70 28.25 8.25
CA ARG A 343 24.28 28.27 6.90
C ARG A 343 23.60 29.32 6.03
N THR A 344 24.16 29.60 4.85
CA THR A 344 23.57 30.55 3.89
C THR A 344 23.69 30.04 2.45
N ALA A 345 22.76 30.41 1.57
CA ALA A 345 22.90 30.25 0.12
C ALA A 345 22.67 31.58 -0.59
N ALA A 346 23.31 31.75 -1.75
CA ALA A 346 22.96 32.83 -2.66
C ALA A 346 21.69 32.46 -3.43
N VAL A 347 20.77 33.41 -3.60
CA VAL A 347 19.57 33.26 -4.41
C VAL A 347 19.67 34.21 -5.59
N ALA A 348 19.51 33.71 -6.80
CA ALA A 348 19.35 34.51 -8.02
C ALA A 348 17.93 34.37 -8.54
N ALA A 349 17.22 35.50 -8.67
CA ALA A 349 15.86 35.54 -9.21
C ALA A 349 15.60 36.89 -9.88
N GLY A 350 15.05 36.89 -11.09
CA GLY A 350 14.69 38.12 -11.82
C GLY A 350 15.85 39.11 -12.03
N GLY A 351 17.09 38.61 -12.12
CA GLY A 351 18.31 39.42 -12.29
C GLY A 351 18.84 40.07 -11.01
N VAL A 352 18.29 39.74 -9.84
CA VAL A 352 18.75 40.21 -8.53
C VAL A 352 19.33 39.04 -7.74
N THR A 353 20.41 39.29 -6.99
CA THR A 353 20.98 38.33 -6.04
C THR A 353 20.66 38.72 -4.60
N GLY A 354 20.37 37.73 -3.76
CA GLY A 354 20.17 37.86 -2.32
C GLY A 354 20.81 36.71 -1.56
N THR A 355 20.79 36.78 -0.22
CA THR A 355 21.34 35.74 0.65
C THR A 355 20.22 35.17 1.52
N LEU A 356 19.96 33.86 1.38
CA LEU A 356 19.01 33.11 2.21
C LEU A 356 19.76 32.46 3.37
N SER A 357 19.23 32.58 4.60
CA SER A 357 19.82 31.99 5.81
C SER A 357 19.05 30.75 6.26
N PHE A 358 19.80 29.72 6.65
CA PHE A 358 19.32 28.43 7.12
C PHE A 358 19.81 28.19 8.55
N PRO A 359 19.07 28.62 9.58
CA PRO A 359 19.33 28.21 10.97
C PRO A 359 19.48 26.69 11.11
N ALA A 360 20.31 26.25 12.05
CA ALA A 360 20.46 24.82 12.36
C ALA A 360 19.11 24.21 12.77
N THR A 361 18.78 23.05 12.22
CA THR A 361 17.65 22.21 12.64
C THR A 361 18.12 21.21 13.70
N ASP A 362 17.22 20.59 14.45
CA ASP A 362 17.63 19.66 15.52
C ASP A 362 18.48 18.49 14.97
N ASP A 363 18.07 17.95 13.83
CA ASP A 363 18.76 16.92 13.05
C ASP A 363 18.40 17.03 11.55
N TRP A 364 18.77 16.01 10.76
CA TRP A 364 18.48 15.93 9.33
C TRP A 364 17.06 15.44 9.00
N ASP A 365 16.34 14.86 9.95
CA ASP A 365 14.92 14.47 9.82
C ASP A 365 13.97 15.63 10.21
N THR A 366 14.53 16.70 10.77
CA THR A 366 13.82 17.90 11.21
C THR A 366 13.89 18.99 10.14
N TRP A 367 12.72 19.33 9.60
CA TRP A 367 12.60 20.31 8.52
C TRP A 367 12.08 21.65 9.01
N SER A 368 12.69 22.73 8.53
CA SER A 368 12.29 24.12 8.78
C SER A 368 12.02 24.84 7.46
N THR A 369 11.61 26.10 7.51
CA THR A 369 11.37 26.94 6.32
C THR A 369 12.14 28.23 6.40
N ALA A 370 13.05 28.45 5.46
CA ALA A 370 13.75 29.71 5.26
C ALA A 370 12.98 30.58 4.26
N SER A 371 13.04 31.91 4.39
CA SER A 371 12.33 32.84 3.51
C SER A 371 13.19 34.03 3.09
N LEU A 372 13.02 34.49 1.85
CA LEU A 372 13.70 35.67 1.30
C LEU A 372 12.77 36.44 0.35
N PRO A 373 12.68 37.78 0.41
CA PRO A 373 12.00 38.54 -0.62
C PRO A 373 12.77 38.49 -1.95
N VAL A 374 12.08 38.15 -3.04
CA VAL A 374 12.61 38.09 -4.40
C VAL A 374 11.80 38.98 -5.34
N ARG A 375 12.43 39.58 -6.35
CA ARG A 375 11.74 40.33 -7.40
C ARG A 375 11.56 39.47 -8.63
N LEU A 376 10.32 39.31 -9.08
CA LEU A 376 9.98 38.49 -10.24
C LEU A 376 9.22 39.30 -11.29
N LYS A 377 9.30 38.85 -12.54
CA LYS A 377 8.51 39.34 -13.66
C LYS A 377 7.19 38.59 -13.77
N ALA A 378 6.19 39.20 -14.38
CA ALA A 378 4.98 38.49 -14.75
C ALA A 378 5.30 37.28 -15.66
N GLY A 379 4.64 36.15 -15.46
CA GLY A 379 4.88 34.92 -16.22
C GLY A 379 5.94 34.01 -15.60
N ALA A 380 6.86 33.50 -16.43
CA ALA A 380 7.86 32.51 -16.04
C ALA A 380 9.17 33.15 -15.55
N ASN A 381 9.75 32.61 -14.47
CA ASN A 381 11.00 33.04 -13.88
C ASN A 381 11.78 31.82 -13.38
N ASP A 382 13.09 31.79 -13.60
CA ASP A 382 13.95 30.81 -12.95
C ASP A 382 14.42 31.40 -11.59
N VAL A 383 14.33 30.59 -10.54
CA VAL A 383 14.83 30.90 -9.20
C VAL A 383 15.92 29.90 -8.87
N THR A 384 17.16 30.39 -8.72
CA THR A 384 18.33 29.55 -8.49
C THR A 384 18.90 29.79 -7.10
N LEU A 385 19.01 28.73 -6.30
CA LEU A 385 19.86 28.67 -5.12
C LEU A 385 21.26 28.25 -5.55
N SER A 386 22.31 28.93 -5.09
CA SER A 386 23.70 28.57 -5.35
C SER A 386 24.58 28.71 -4.11
N CYS A 387 25.63 27.90 -4.07
CA CYS A 387 26.53 27.76 -2.93
C CYS A 387 27.94 28.23 -3.29
N PRO A 388 28.26 29.53 -3.13
CA PRO A 388 29.50 30.11 -3.66
C PRO A 388 30.76 29.79 -2.85
N SER A 389 30.66 29.50 -1.55
CA SER A 389 31.81 29.19 -0.68
C SER A 389 31.58 27.93 0.16
N ALA A 390 32.66 27.27 0.58
CA ALA A 390 32.60 26.11 1.47
C ALA A 390 32.12 26.43 2.90
N GLU A 391 32.13 27.71 3.30
CA GLU A 391 31.56 28.15 4.59
C GLU A 391 30.05 28.39 4.48
N SER A 392 29.52 28.48 3.24
CA SER A 392 28.11 28.62 2.90
C SER A 392 27.51 27.26 2.52
N CYS A 393 26.20 27.11 2.69
CA CYS A 393 25.46 25.87 2.46
C CYS A 393 25.98 24.66 3.28
N HIS A 394 25.84 23.42 2.79
CA HIS A 394 25.68 22.17 3.58
C HIS A 394 24.27 22.04 4.19
N VAL A 395 23.24 22.12 3.35
CA VAL A 395 21.84 21.94 3.76
C VAL A 395 21.14 21.01 2.78
N ASN A 396 20.10 20.34 3.26
CA ASN A 396 19.17 19.58 2.43
C ASN A 396 18.00 20.50 2.08
N ALA A 397 17.61 20.58 0.82
CA ALA A 397 16.45 21.35 0.37
C ALA A 397 15.36 20.40 -0.11
N ASP A 398 14.16 20.55 0.43
CA ASP A 398 13.03 19.65 0.21
C ASP A 398 11.99 20.26 -0.74
N THR A 399 11.53 21.48 -0.45
CA THR A 399 10.57 22.15 -1.34
C THR A 399 10.92 23.61 -1.54
N VAL A 400 10.60 24.11 -2.73
CA VAL A 400 10.73 25.51 -3.11
C VAL A 400 9.34 26.05 -3.44
N SER A 401 8.99 27.22 -2.91
CA SER A 401 7.74 27.91 -3.24
C SER A 401 7.92 29.42 -3.34
N VAL A 402 7.08 30.04 -4.16
CA VAL A 402 6.96 31.51 -4.25
C VAL A 402 5.50 31.90 -4.12
N ALA A 403 5.21 32.80 -3.18
CA ALA A 403 3.86 33.33 -2.94
C ALA A 403 3.89 34.85 -2.69
N ALA A 404 2.71 35.48 -2.52
CA ALA A 404 2.65 36.91 -2.20
C ALA A 404 3.31 37.18 -0.85
N THR A 405 3.85 38.39 -0.68
CA THR A 405 4.38 38.81 0.62
C THR A 405 3.25 38.84 1.66
N GLY A 406 3.43 38.09 2.75
CA GLY A 406 2.46 37.97 3.83
C GLY A 406 1.54 36.75 3.73
N ASP A 407 1.49 36.06 2.58
CA ASP A 407 0.77 34.79 2.47
C ASP A 407 1.43 33.71 3.34
N PRO A 408 0.67 32.76 3.93
CA PRO A 408 1.26 31.61 4.60
C PRO A 408 2.11 30.78 3.61
N ALA A 409 3.06 30.02 4.14
CA ALA A 409 3.79 29.06 3.32
C ALA A 409 2.81 28.04 2.71
N PRO A 410 2.87 27.79 1.38
CA PRO A 410 2.14 26.68 0.78
C PRO A 410 2.47 25.37 1.50
N GLN A 411 1.46 24.51 1.68
CA GLN A 411 1.65 23.24 2.36
C GLN A 411 2.49 22.30 1.47
N PRO A 412 3.50 21.61 2.03
CA PRO A 412 4.23 20.58 1.31
C PRO A 412 3.40 19.30 1.14
N HIS A 413 3.62 18.59 0.03
CA HIS A 413 2.94 17.33 -0.29
C HIS A 413 3.59 16.14 0.44
N LEU A 414 3.33 16.06 1.75
CA LEU A 414 3.94 15.04 2.62
C LEU A 414 3.11 13.75 2.61
N ALA A 415 3.70 12.68 2.09
CA ALA A 415 3.10 11.34 2.08
C ALA A 415 2.86 10.82 3.51
N LEU A 416 1.71 10.18 3.71
CA LEU A 416 1.31 9.54 4.95
C LEU A 416 1.31 8.02 4.75
N GLY A 417 2.35 7.38 5.28
CA GLY A 417 2.58 5.96 5.06
C GLY A 417 3.10 5.67 3.65
N GLY A 418 3.05 4.41 3.27
CA GLY A 418 3.52 3.94 1.98
C GLY A 418 3.46 2.42 1.90
N TYR A 419 3.76 1.88 0.73
CA TYR A 419 3.76 0.46 0.47
C TYR A 419 5.10 0.00 -0.11
N ARG A 420 5.38 -1.30 -0.01
CA ARG A 420 6.46 -1.95 -0.72
C ARG A 420 6.06 -3.41 -0.98
N ARG A 421 6.78 -4.09 -1.88
CA ARG A 421 6.47 -5.48 -2.22
C ARG A 421 6.68 -6.48 -1.07
N GLY A 422 7.72 -6.28 -0.25
CA GLY A 422 8.05 -7.14 0.87
C GLY A 422 9.09 -6.51 1.80
N LEU A 423 9.09 -6.92 3.05
CA LEU A 423 10.03 -6.54 4.11
C LEU A 423 11.19 -7.55 4.24
N ASP A 424 11.47 -8.29 3.18
CA ASP A 424 12.55 -9.28 3.11
C ASP A 424 13.88 -8.69 3.62
N GLY A 425 14.49 -9.36 4.60
CA GLY A 425 15.77 -8.96 5.20
C GLY A 425 15.72 -7.71 6.11
N VAL A 426 14.56 -7.09 6.33
CA VAL A 426 14.45 -5.96 7.27
C VAL A 426 14.77 -6.43 8.69
N THR A 427 15.66 -5.69 9.34
CA THR A 427 16.08 -5.92 10.74
C THR A 427 15.58 -4.85 11.70
N GLY A 428 15.11 -3.71 11.19
CA GLY A 428 14.68 -2.53 11.94
C GLY A 428 15.74 -1.88 12.86
N ASN A 429 17.00 -2.30 12.79
CA ASN A 429 18.12 -1.69 13.52
C ASN A 429 18.83 -0.57 12.74
N GLY A 430 18.49 -0.39 11.45
CA GLY A 430 19.05 0.63 10.56
C GLY A 430 18.01 1.68 10.16
N ALA A 431 18.31 2.42 9.07
CA ALA A 431 17.32 3.30 8.44
C ALA A 431 16.06 2.51 8.07
N ALA A 432 14.89 3.16 8.12
CA ALA A 432 13.67 2.52 7.66
C ALA A 432 13.82 2.19 6.16
N PRO A 433 13.33 1.03 5.71
CA PRO A 433 13.27 0.75 4.29
C PRO A 433 12.42 1.82 3.60
N ALA A 434 12.83 2.27 2.42
CA ALA A 434 12.03 3.21 1.66
C ALA A 434 10.72 2.53 1.19
N THR A 435 9.69 3.35 1.06
CA THR A 435 8.35 2.94 0.65
C THR A 435 7.86 3.84 -0.46
N THR A 436 7.04 3.32 -1.36
CA THR A 436 6.32 4.13 -2.34
C THR A 436 5.12 4.81 -1.67
N PRO A 437 4.92 6.13 -1.86
CA PRO A 437 3.73 6.83 -1.38
C PRO A 437 2.42 6.23 -1.90
N GLY A 438 1.40 6.22 -1.05
CA GLY A 438 0.04 5.82 -1.42
C GLY A 438 -0.92 7.01 -1.57
N LEU A 439 -2.21 6.76 -1.35
CA LEU A 439 -3.28 7.75 -1.52
C LEU A 439 -3.16 8.96 -0.58
N LEU A 440 -2.71 8.76 0.66
CA LEU A 440 -2.85 9.76 1.72
C LEU A 440 -1.67 10.72 1.79
N ASN A 441 -1.96 12.01 1.74
CA ASN A 441 -1.01 13.10 1.93
C ASN A 441 -1.54 14.13 2.92
N ARG A 442 -0.63 14.79 3.63
CA ARG A 442 -0.95 15.76 4.68
C ARG A 442 -1.67 17.01 4.18
N ASP A 443 -1.43 17.40 2.93
CA ASP A 443 -2.13 18.50 2.27
C ASP A 443 -3.46 18.07 1.61
N GLY A 444 -3.84 16.81 1.76
CA GLY A 444 -5.21 16.34 1.56
C GLY A 444 -5.63 16.09 0.13
N TRP A 445 -4.69 15.86 -0.79
CA TRP A 445 -4.98 15.54 -2.18
C TRP A 445 -4.06 14.44 -2.71
N TYR A 446 -4.43 13.86 -3.85
CA TYR A 446 -3.62 12.88 -4.59
C TYR A 446 -4.08 12.80 -6.04
N LEU A 447 -3.17 12.55 -6.99
CA LEU A 447 -3.51 12.20 -8.37
C LEU A 447 -3.20 10.72 -8.59
N LEU A 448 -4.24 9.92 -8.85
CA LEU A 448 -4.07 8.59 -9.42
C LEU A 448 -4.01 8.74 -10.94
N ASP A 449 -2.82 8.60 -11.52
CA ASP A 449 -2.65 8.56 -12.97
C ASP A 449 -3.00 7.14 -13.49
N ASP A 450 -4.10 7.04 -14.24
CA ASP A 450 -4.62 5.80 -14.82
C ASP A 450 -4.33 5.71 -16.32
N THR A 451 -3.60 6.68 -16.86
CA THR A 451 -3.13 6.72 -18.25
C THR A 451 -2.37 5.46 -18.66
N PRO A 452 -1.47 4.87 -17.82
CA PRO A 452 -0.73 3.67 -18.20
C PRO A 452 -1.55 2.38 -18.05
N SER A 453 -2.75 2.42 -17.47
CA SER A 453 -3.54 1.21 -17.19
C SER A 453 -4.20 0.65 -18.45
N ALA A 454 -4.14 -0.67 -18.61
CA ALA A 454 -4.87 -1.39 -19.63
C ALA A 454 -6.39 -1.39 -19.32
N LEU A 455 -7.19 -1.53 -20.37
CA LEU A 455 -8.64 -1.68 -20.25
C LEU A 455 -8.97 -3.06 -19.67
N TYR A 456 -10.04 -3.14 -18.89
CA TYR A 456 -10.50 -4.37 -18.25
C TYR A 456 -12.01 -4.51 -18.32
N ASP A 457 -12.47 -5.54 -19.03
CA ASP A 457 -13.87 -5.94 -19.02
C ASP A 457 -14.13 -6.82 -17.80
N THR A 458 -14.83 -6.29 -16.79
CA THR A 458 -15.16 -7.02 -15.56
C THR A 458 -16.08 -8.22 -15.77
N ALA A 459 -16.86 -8.25 -16.86
CA ALA A 459 -17.78 -9.36 -17.16
C ALA A 459 -17.06 -10.53 -17.80
N SER A 460 -16.21 -10.28 -18.80
CA SER A 460 -15.40 -11.32 -19.45
C SER A 460 -14.04 -11.56 -18.77
N ARG A 461 -13.65 -10.70 -17.84
CA ARG A 461 -12.36 -10.64 -17.14
C ARG A 461 -11.16 -10.52 -18.08
N LYS A 462 -11.39 -9.90 -19.24
CA LYS A 462 -10.39 -9.76 -20.29
C LYS A 462 -9.67 -8.42 -20.15
N VAL A 463 -8.34 -8.46 -20.22
CA VAL A 463 -7.49 -7.27 -20.36
C VAL A 463 -7.28 -6.98 -21.84
N THR A 464 -7.38 -5.72 -22.23
CA THR A 464 -7.04 -5.22 -23.57
C THR A 464 -6.21 -3.96 -23.45
N GLN A 465 -5.20 -3.81 -24.31
CA GLN A 465 -4.42 -2.59 -24.36
C GLN A 465 -5.30 -1.40 -24.71
N ARG A 466 -5.00 -0.25 -24.11
CA ARG A 466 -5.66 1.01 -24.43
C ARG A 466 -5.20 1.47 -25.82
N SER A 467 -6.04 2.26 -26.50
CA SER A 467 -5.66 2.94 -27.73
C SER A 467 -4.38 3.76 -27.52
N ASP A 468 -3.52 3.82 -28.53
CA ASP A 468 -2.37 4.72 -28.55
C ASP A 468 -2.75 6.15 -28.98
N HIS A 469 -4.06 6.38 -29.23
CA HIS A 469 -4.62 7.65 -29.72
C HIS A 469 -3.96 8.14 -31.01
N GLY A 470 -3.42 7.23 -31.83
CA GLY A 470 -2.68 7.58 -33.05
C GLY A 470 -1.51 8.54 -32.78
N GLY A 471 -0.89 8.43 -31.58
CA GLY A 471 0.18 9.31 -31.13
C GLY A 471 -0.28 10.67 -30.57
N ALA A 472 -1.57 10.98 -30.57
CA ALA A 472 -2.08 12.21 -29.98
C ALA A 472 -1.89 12.20 -28.44
N PRO A 473 -1.64 13.37 -27.81
CA PRO A 473 -1.48 13.44 -26.36
C PRO A 473 -2.73 12.96 -25.63
N TYR A 474 -2.53 12.07 -24.66
CA TYR A 474 -3.60 11.47 -23.89
C TYR A 474 -3.24 11.38 -22.41
N GLN A 475 -4.20 11.76 -21.55
CA GLN A 475 -4.09 11.69 -20.09
C GLN A 475 -5.43 11.26 -19.52
N ASP A 476 -5.42 10.40 -18.50
CA ASP A 476 -6.63 9.95 -17.80
C ASP A 476 -6.29 9.69 -16.33
N GLY A 477 -6.74 10.57 -15.45
CA GLY A 477 -6.41 10.49 -14.03
C GLY A 477 -7.57 10.85 -13.13
N TYR A 478 -7.44 10.47 -11.86
CA TYR A 478 -8.44 10.70 -10.82
C TYR A 478 -7.83 11.56 -9.72
N LEU A 479 -8.32 12.79 -9.64
CA LEU A 479 -7.92 13.77 -8.64
C LEU A 479 -8.76 13.59 -7.38
N PHE A 480 -8.09 13.17 -6.31
CA PHE A 480 -8.62 13.15 -4.96
C PHE A 480 -8.32 14.48 -4.28
N GLY A 481 -9.31 15.09 -3.64
CA GLY A 481 -9.18 16.31 -2.85
C GLY A 481 -10.02 16.19 -1.57
N TYR A 482 -9.60 15.29 -0.69
CA TYR A 482 -10.32 14.91 0.53
C TYR A 482 -9.95 15.76 1.77
N GLY A 483 -8.91 16.60 1.70
CA GLY A 483 -8.47 17.40 2.83
C GLY A 483 -7.96 16.50 3.96
N HIS A 484 -8.44 16.73 5.18
CA HIS A 484 -8.17 15.84 6.33
C HIS A 484 -9.28 14.77 6.52
N ASP A 485 -10.28 14.69 5.63
CA ASP A 485 -11.24 13.57 5.62
C ASP A 485 -10.64 12.35 4.91
N TYR A 486 -9.56 11.82 5.48
CA TYR A 486 -8.83 10.68 4.92
C TYR A 486 -9.73 9.45 4.71
N LYS A 487 -10.70 9.23 5.60
CA LYS A 487 -11.68 8.14 5.48
C LYS A 487 -12.57 8.32 4.25
N ARG A 488 -12.96 9.55 3.90
CA ARG A 488 -13.65 9.83 2.64
C ARG A 488 -12.77 9.51 1.44
N GLY A 489 -11.49 9.86 1.47
CA GLY A 489 -10.52 9.51 0.43
C GLY A 489 -10.46 7.99 0.19
N LEU A 490 -10.33 7.21 1.27
CA LEU A 490 -10.34 5.74 1.22
C LEU A 490 -11.65 5.17 0.68
N GLY A 491 -12.79 5.74 1.05
CA GLY A 491 -14.10 5.32 0.53
C GLY A 491 -14.29 5.63 -0.95
N ASP A 492 -13.78 6.77 -1.42
CA ASP A 492 -13.74 7.08 -2.84
C ASP A 492 -12.81 6.12 -3.60
N LEU A 493 -11.63 5.78 -3.04
CA LEU A 493 -10.71 4.80 -3.64
C LEU A 493 -11.36 3.40 -3.71
N ALA A 494 -11.99 2.93 -2.64
CA ALA A 494 -12.71 1.65 -2.61
C ALA A 494 -13.86 1.61 -3.62
N THR A 495 -14.60 2.70 -3.76
CA THR A 495 -15.67 2.79 -4.76
C THR A 495 -15.10 2.81 -6.18
N LEU A 496 -14.00 3.52 -6.42
CA LEU A 496 -13.37 3.65 -7.73
C LEU A 496 -12.72 2.35 -8.20
N THR A 497 -11.92 1.71 -7.36
CA THR A 497 -11.04 0.60 -7.78
C THR A 497 -11.53 -0.79 -7.37
N GLY A 498 -12.65 -0.84 -6.63
CA GLY A 498 -13.16 -2.03 -5.99
C GLY A 498 -12.78 -2.05 -4.50
N PRO A 499 -13.66 -2.54 -3.63
CA PRO A 499 -13.38 -2.60 -2.20
C PRO A 499 -12.31 -3.65 -1.87
N PRO A 500 -11.63 -3.53 -0.72
CA PRO A 500 -10.82 -4.64 -0.21
C PRO A 500 -11.69 -5.87 0.01
N ALA A 501 -11.18 -7.07 -0.29
CA ALA A 501 -11.91 -8.31 -0.14
C ALA A 501 -12.32 -8.54 1.32
N LEU A 502 -13.60 -8.82 1.55
CA LEU A 502 -14.03 -9.46 2.80
C LEU A 502 -13.71 -10.95 2.66
N LEU A 503 -12.82 -11.46 3.51
CA LEU A 503 -12.47 -12.89 3.52
C LEU A 503 -13.56 -13.70 4.23
N PRO A 504 -13.55 -15.04 4.14
CA PRO A 504 -14.29 -15.90 5.08
C PRO A 504 -13.86 -15.63 6.53
N SER A 505 -14.76 -15.81 7.50
CA SER A 505 -14.49 -15.53 8.93
C SER A 505 -13.27 -16.27 9.46
N TRP A 506 -13.13 -17.56 9.14
CA TRP A 506 -11.99 -18.40 9.55
C TRP A 506 -10.62 -17.85 9.08
N ALA A 507 -10.58 -17.08 8.00
CA ALA A 507 -9.33 -16.49 7.50
C ALA A 507 -8.78 -15.41 8.46
N TYR A 508 -9.64 -14.87 9.33
CA TYR A 508 -9.25 -13.96 10.40
C TYR A 508 -8.94 -14.69 11.72
N GLY A 509 -8.99 -16.02 11.77
CA GLY A 509 -8.60 -16.84 12.93
C GLY A 509 -7.08 -16.96 13.08
N VAL A 510 -6.62 -18.05 13.72
CA VAL A 510 -5.18 -18.33 13.94
C VAL A 510 -4.65 -19.26 12.85
N TRP A 511 -3.53 -18.88 12.24
CA TRP A 511 -2.86 -19.65 11.20
C TRP A 511 -1.52 -20.20 11.71
N TYR A 512 -1.18 -21.42 11.29
CA TYR A 512 0.13 -22.02 11.57
C TYR A 512 0.80 -22.51 10.29
N SER A 513 2.08 -22.15 10.17
CA SER A 513 2.98 -22.46 9.06
C SER A 513 4.40 -22.58 9.59
N GLU A 514 5.22 -23.47 9.03
CA GLU A 514 6.67 -23.50 9.26
C GLU A 514 7.34 -24.05 8.00
N TYR A 515 8.42 -23.41 7.55
CA TYR A 515 9.27 -23.98 6.51
C TYR A 515 10.18 -25.03 7.15
N ILE A 516 9.65 -26.25 7.27
CA ILE A 516 10.28 -27.46 7.81
C ILE A 516 9.69 -28.66 7.05
N ASP A 517 10.48 -29.71 6.82
CA ASP A 517 10.01 -30.98 6.24
C ASP A 517 8.98 -31.68 7.14
N ARG A 518 7.68 -31.48 6.86
CA ARG A 518 6.54 -32.02 7.60
C ARG A 518 5.82 -33.10 6.78
N THR A 519 5.38 -34.14 7.48
CA THR A 519 4.60 -35.24 6.91
C THR A 519 3.15 -35.22 7.37
N ASP A 520 2.29 -35.99 6.68
CA ASP A 520 0.92 -36.27 7.13
C ASP A 520 0.87 -36.72 8.60
N ALA A 521 1.82 -37.56 9.01
CA ALA A 521 1.91 -38.07 10.37
C ALA A 521 2.24 -36.97 11.39
N ASP A 522 3.08 -36.00 11.06
CA ASP A 522 3.44 -34.90 11.94
C ASP A 522 2.22 -34.02 12.26
N TYR A 523 1.45 -33.68 11.22
CA TYR A 523 0.23 -32.89 11.39
C TYR A 523 -0.83 -33.63 12.21
N ARG A 524 -1.10 -34.91 11.89
CA ARG A 524 -2.17 -35.69 12.53
C ARG A 524 -1.87 -36.13 13.95
N ASN A 525 -0.62 -36.51 14.22
CA ASN A 525 -0.26 -37.20 15.45
C ASN A 525 0.47 -36.31 16.45
N THR A 526 1.06 -35.21 15.99
CA THR A 526 1.89 -34.34 16.83
C THR A 526 1.29 -32.93 16.91
N ILE A 527 1.23 -32.22 15.79
CA ILE A 527 0.94 -30.77 15.77
C ILE A 527 -0.50 -30.50 16.21
N LEU A 528 -1.51 -31.01 15.50
CA LEU A 528 -2.89 -30.71 15.83
C LEU A 528 -3.31 -31.26 17.22
N PRO A 529 -2.98 -32.51 17.61
CA PRO A 529 -3.27 -32.98 18.96
C PRO A 529 -2.66 -32.09 20.04
N LYS A 530 -1.47 -31.52 19.80
CA LYS A 530 -0.82 -30.62 20.74
C LYS A 530 -1.58 -29.30 20.87
N PHE A 531 -1.97 -28.65 19.77
CA PHE A 531 -2.88 -27.49 19.80
C PHE A 531 -4.13 -27.75 20.64
N ARG A 532 -4.79 -28.90 20.40
CA ARG A 532 -6.01 -29.28 21.14
C ARG A 532 -5.74 -29.53 22.63
N SER A 533 -4.64 -30.20 22.97
CA SER A 533 -4.28 -30.50 24.37
C SER A 533 -3.86 -29.28 25.18
N GLU A 534 -3.24 -28.29 24.52
CA GLU A 534 -2.80 -27.03 25.12
C GLU A 534 -3.91 -25.96 25.13
N GLY A 535 -5.08 -26.27 24.54
CA GLY A 535 -6.20 -25.34 24.45
C GLY A 535 -5.89 -24.12 23.59
N VAL A 536 -5.08 -24.27 22.54
CA VAL A 536 -4.72 -23.21 21.59
C VAL A 536 -5.56 -23.38 20.31
N PRO A 537 -6.20 -22.31 19.80
CA PRO A 537 -6.99 -22.38 18.57
C PRO A 537 -6.12 -22.55 17.33
N LEU A 538 -6.70 -23.13 16.29
CA LEU A 538 -6.09 -23.20 14.96
C LEU A 538 -7.21 -23.30 13.91
N ASP A 539 -7.18 -22.41 12.93
CA ASP A 539 -8.15 -22.32 11.83
C ASP A 539 -7.55 -22.69 10.47
N VAL A 540 -6.30 -22.26 10.22
CA VAL A 540 -5.64 -22.47 8.93
C VAL A 540 -4.31 -23.20 9.14
N LEU A 541 -4.19 -24.33 8.45
CA LEU A 541 -2.95 -25.09 8.34
C LEU A 541 -2.28 -24.79 7.00
N VAL A 542 -1.09 -24.22 7.05
CA VAL A 542 -0.29 -23.89 5.87
C VAL A 542 0.80 -24.96 5.71
N THR A 543 0.79 -25.67 4.60
CA THR A 543 1.88 -26.59 4.25
C THR A 543 2.87 -25.85 3.35
N ASP A 544 4.11 -25.74 3.82
CA ASP A 544 5.19 -25.06 3.12
C ASP A 544 5.76 -25.91 1.98
N THR A 545 6.89 -25.55 1.40
CA THR A 545 7.31 -26.01 0.08
C THR A 545 7.69 -27.50 0.00
N ASP A 546 7.91 -28.13 1.15
CA ASP A 546 8.45 -29.48 1.35
C ASP A 546 7.50 -30.63 0.96
N TYR A 547 6.19 -30.39 0.82
CA TYR A 547 5.23 -31.45 0.44
C TYR A 547 5.39 -31.92 -1.01
N LYS A 548 6.11 -31.18 -1.85
CA LYS A 548 6.13 -31.35 -3.31
C LYS A 548 7.02 -32.51 -3.78
N ALA A 549 6.57 -33.16 -4.85
CA ALA A 549 7.36 -34.04 -5.73
C ALA A 549 7.39 -33.43 -7.15
N VAL A 550 8.46 -33.59 -7.94
CA VAL A 550 9.66 -34.42 -7.73
C VAL A 550 10.76 -33.78 -6.86
N ASN A 551 10.62 -32.50 -6.52
CA ASN A 551 11.43 -31.82 -5.51
C ASN A 551 10.56 -30.84 -4.70
N ALA A 552 11.14 -30.31 -3.63
CA ALA A 552 10.50 -29.37 -2.71
C ALA A 552 10.36 -27.94 -3.26
N TRP A 553 10.48 -27.67 -4.57
CA TRP A 553 10.41 -26.29 -5.09
C TRP A 553 9.59 -26.19 -6.37
N SER A 554 9.98 -26.93 -7.41
CA SER A 554 9.42 -26.86 -8.77
C SER A 554 8.56 -28.09 -9.11
N GLY A 555 8.16 -28.84 -8.09
CA GLY A 555 7.28 -30.00 -8.20
C GLY A 555 5.80 -29.61 -8.16
N TRP A 556 4.95 -30.32 -8.91
CA TRP A 556 3.52 -29.99 -9.02
C TRP A 556 2.60 -31.11 -8.56
N GLU A 557 3.11 -32.06 -7.80
CA GLU A 557 2.35 -33.13 -7.17
C GLU A 557 2.72 -33.27 -5.69
N ILE A 558 1.82 -33.82 -4.88
CA ILE A 558 2.11 -34.11 -3.47
C ILE A 558 2.98 -35.39 -3.39
N ASP A 559 4.08 -35.32 -2.64
CA ASP A 559 4.96 -36.47 -2.39
C ASP A 559 4.24 -37.53 -1.55
N THR A 560 3.82 -38.60 -2.23
CA THR A 560 3.14 -39.75 -1.61
C THR A 560 3.98 -40.51 -0.58
N ALA A 561 5.30 -40.31 -0.53
CA ALA A 561 6.11 -40.85 0.56
C ALA A 561 5.86 -40.11 1.89
N LYS A 562 5.54 -38.81 1.83
CA LYS A 562 5.24 -37.95 2.99
C LYS A 562 3.75 -37.89 3.30
N PHE A 563 2.92 -37.91 2.25
CA PHE A 563 1.46 -37.90 2.33
C PHE A 563 0.90 -39.10 1.56
N PRO A 564 0.84 -40.30 2.17
CA PRO A 564 0.42 -41.52 1.48
C PRO A 564 -1.00 -41.49 0.90
N ASP A 565 -1.89 -40.67 1.49
CA ASP A 565 -3.25 -40.40 1.03
C ASP A 565 -3.55 -38.90 1.10
N PRO A 566 -3.14 -38.11 0.08
CA PRO A 566 -3.29 -36.65 0.11
C PRO A 566 -4.75 -36.20 0.22
N LYS A 567 -5.66 -36.89 -0.48
CA LYS A 567 -7.09 -36.61 -0.35
C LYS A 567 -7.57 -36.89 1.07
N GLY A 568 -7.18 -38.03 1.64
CA GLY A 568 -7.48 -38.38 3.02
C GLY A 568 -6.93 -37.37 4.04
N PHE A 569 -5.81 -36.69 3.74
CA PHE A 569 -5.26 -35.58 4.54
C PHE A 569 -6.19 -34.37 4.55
N PHE A 570 -6.61 -33.87 3.38
CA PHE A 570 -7.54 -32.75 3.31
C PHE A 570 -8.91 -33.09 3.91
N ASP A 571 -9.45 -34.28 3.64
CA ASP A 571 -10.72 -34.75 4.23
C ASP A 571 -10.64 -34.80 5.77
N TRP A 572 -9.50 -35.21 6.32
CA TRP A 572 -9.27 -35.19 7.76
C TRP A 572 -9.16 -33.77 8.30
N SER A 573 -8.38 -32.92 7.65
CA SER A 573 -8.19 -31.53 8.07
C SER A 573 -9.52 -30.79 8.13
N GLN A 574 -10.36 -30.92 7.09
CA GLN A 574 -11.73 -30.41 7.07
C GLN A 574 -12.58 -30.98 8.21
N ALA A 575 -12.49 -32.28 8.50
CA ALA A 575 -13.22 -32.90 9.61
C ALA A 575 -12.76 -32.41 11.00
N GLN A 576 -11.55 -31.84 11.11
CA GLN A 576 -11.04 -31.17 12.31
C GLN A 576 -11.40 -29.69 12.39
N GLY A 577 -12.16 -29.18 11.41
CA GLY A 577 -12.57 -27.78 11.32
C GLY A 577 -11.48 -26.83 10.84
N LEU A 578 -10.48 -27.35 10.13
CA LEU A 578 -9.35 -26.59 9.58
C LEU A 578 -9.54 -26.30 8.08
N HIS A 579 -8.91 -25.22 7.63
CA HIS A 579 -8.71 -24.87 6.23
C HIS A 579 -7.24 -25.01 5.85
N ASN A 580 -6.95 -25.27 4.58
CA ASN A 580 -5.61 -25.62 4.12
C ASN A 580 -5.18 -24.75 2.95
N THR A 581 -3.88 -24.43 2.93
CA THR A 581 -3.23 -23.83 1.77
C THR A 581 -1.86 -24.44 1.57
N LEU A 582 -1.46 -24.51 0.30
CA LEU A 582 -0.17 -25.01 -0.13
C LEU A 582 0.69 -23.88 -0.68
N ASN A 583 1.97 -23.85 -0.28
CA ASN A 583 2.99 -22.97 -0.86
C ASN A 583 3.43 -23.45 -2.24
N VAL A 584 3.44 -22.56 -3.24
CA VAL A 584 3.94 -22.85 -4.60
C VAL A 584 4.87 -21.77 -5.13
N HIS A 585 5.80 -22.19 -5.99
CA HIS A 585 6.72 -21.34 -6.71
C HIS A 585 6.48 -21.45 -8.23
N PRO A 586 6.65 -20.37 -9.01
CA PRO A 586 6.25 -20.35 -10.41
C PRO A 586 7.30 -20.92 -11.37
N SER A 587 7.74 -22.14 -11.11
CA SER A 587 8.65 -22.90 -11.98
C SER A 587 8.29 -24.39 -12.01
N ILE A 588 8.69 -25.08 -13.09
CA ILE A 588 8.44 -26.52 -13.28
C ILE A 588 9.70 -27.23 -13.77
N LEU A 589 10.00 -28.42 -13.23
CA LEU A 589 11.08 -29.26 -13.72
C LEU A 589 10.68 -30.05 -14.98
N ALA A 590 11.61 -30.23 -15.91
CA ALA A 590 11.40 -31.12 -17.07
C ALA A 590 11.07 -32.57 -16.68
N ALA A 591 11.55 -33.00 -15.51
CA ALA A 591 11.30 -34.32 -14.94
C ALA A 591 9.93 -34.44 -14.26
N ASP A 592 9.20 -33.33 -14.06
CA ASP A 592 7.87 -33.36 -13.48
C ASP A 592 6.88 -34.07 -14.43
N PRO A 593 6.03 -34.99 -13.94
CA PRO A 593 5.06 -35.70 -14.78
C PRO A 593 4.12 -34.77 -15.57
N GLN A 594 3.84 -33.57 -15.06
CA GLN A 594 2.96 -32.60 -15.71
C GLN A 594 3.67 -31.78 -16.81
N PHE A 595 5.00 -31.76 -16.87
CA PHE A 595 5.76 -30.88 -17.75
C PHE A 595 5.41 -31.04 -19.23
N ALA A 596 5.30 -32.26 -19.74
CA ALA A 596 4.99 -32.50 -21.15
C ALA A 596 3.65 -31.88 -21.57
N GLN A 597 2.65 -31.93 -20.70
CA GLN A 597 1.34 -31.33 -20.94
C GLN A 597 1.38 -29.80 -20.74
N ALA A 598 2.12 -29.30 -19.76
CA ALA A 598 2.34 -27.87 -19.57
C ALA A 598 3.00 -27.25 -20.81
N GLN A 599 4.09 -27.83 -21.30
CA GLN A 599 4.80 -27.37 -22.49
C GLN A 599 3.93 -27.44 -23.74
N LYS A 600 3.09 -28.48 -23.89
CA LYS A 600 2.11 -28.57 -24.98
C LYS A 600 1.06 -27.47 -24.90
N THR A 601 0.53 -27.20 -23.70
CA THR A 601 -0.49 -26.16 -23.45
C THR A 601 0.08 -24.77 -23.76
N ALA A 602 1.32 -24.53 -23.32
CA ALA A 602 2.09 -23.33 -23.63
C ALA A 602 2.57 -23.24 -25.09
N LYS A 603 2.22 -24.19 -25.96
CA LYS A 603 2.66 -24.25 -27.37
C LYS A 603 4.18 -24.21 -27.55
N GLY A 604 4.92 -24.81 -26.62
CA GLY A 604 6.38 -24.86 -26.63
C GLY A 604 7.07 -23.56 -26.16
N LYS A 605 6.32 -22.62 -25.58
CA LYS A 605 6.83 -21.30 -25.21
C LYS A 605 7.49 -21.21 -23.83
N LEU A 606 7.45 -22.26 -22.99
CA LEU A 606 8.14 -22.19 -21.68
C LEU A 606 9.65 -22.12 -21.89
N THR A 607 10.29 -21.25 -21.14
CA THR A 607 11.73 -20.98 -21.24
C THR A 607 12.49 -21.75 -20.17
N LYS A 608 13.55 -22.46 -20.58
CA LYS A 608 14.46 -23.15 -19.66
C LYS A 608 15.31 -22.13 -18.88
N GLY A 609 15.45 -22.35 -17.59
CA GLY A 609 16.32 -21.55 -16.71
C GLY A 609 15.62 -20.33 -16.09
N GLY A 610 16.43 -19.52 -15.41
CA GLY A 610 15.95 -18.38 -14.63
C GLY A 610 15.28 -18.77 -13.31
N CYS A 611 15.52 -19.97 -12.79
CA CYS A 611 14.86 -20.43 -11.57
C CYS A 611 15.74 -20.21 -10.33
N ALA A 612 15.13 -20.31 -9.16
CA ALA A 612 15.81 -20.27 -7.87
C ALA A 612 16.87 -21.37 -7.75
N GLY A 613 17.88 -21.18 -6.90
CA GLY A 613 18.92 -22.19 -6.67
C GLY A 613 18.39 -23.57 -6.23
N GLY A 614 17.27 -23.59 -5.49
CA GLY A 614 16.58 -24.82 -5.06
C GLY A 614 15.64 -25.45 -6.10
N ALA A 615 15.40 -24.77 -7.23
CA ALA A 615 14.43 -25.20 -8.25
C ALA A 615 14.89 -26.42 -9.06
N GLY A 616 16.21 -26.66 -9.12
CA GLY A 616 16.85 -27.70 -9.93
C GLY A 616 17.32 -27.23 -11.31
N GLU A 617 18.30 -27.91 -11.90
CA GLU A 617 19.04 -27.43 -13.09
C GLU A 617 18.25 -27.47 -14.42
N ASP A 618 17.22 -28.31 -14.53
CA ASP A 618 16.40 -28.47 -15.75
C ASP A 618 14.97 -27.93 -15.57
N CYS A 619 14.89 -26.74 -14.97
CA CYS A 619 13.65 -26.04 -14.66
C CYS A 619 13.22 -25.06 -15.77
N TYR A 620 11.93 -24.74 -15.79
CA TYR A 620 11.29 -23.84 -16.76
C TYR A 620 10.40 -22.84 -16.03
N THR A 621 10.33 -21.62 -16.55
CA THR A 621 9.56 -20.48 -16.00
C THR A 621 8.38 -20.10 -16.89
N PHE A 622 7.44 -19.32 -16.34
CA PHE A 622 6.18 -18.94 -16.98
C PHE A 622 6.07 -17.43 -17.22
N ASP A 623 5.42 -17.05 -18.30
CA ASP A 623 4.92 -15.70 -18.54
C ASP A 623 3.39 -15.64 -18.35
N PHE A 624 2.93 -15.11 -17.23
CA PHE A 624 1.52 -14.96 -16.88
C PHE A 624 0.76 -13.98 -17.79
N GLY A 625 1.48 -13.14 -18.55
CA GLY A 625 0.89 -12.26 -19.54
C GLY A 625 0.54 -12.98 -20.84
N ASP A 626 1.17 -14.12 -21.11
CA ASP A 626 0.84 -14.98 -22.25
C ASP A 626 -0.31 -15.93 -21.88
N PRO A 627 -1.46 -15.88 -22.57
CA PRO A 627 -2.63 -16.66 -22.18
C PRO A 627 -2.44 -18.19 -22.27
N ASP A 628 -1.55 -18.67 -23.15
CA ASP A 628 -1.27 -20.12 -23.26
C ASP A 628 -0.37 -20.58 -22.11
N GLN A 629 0.63 -19.76 -21.73
CA GLN A 629 1.51 -20.06 -20.60
C GLN A 629 0.79 -19.91 -19.25
N LEU A 630 -0.03 -18.86 -19.08
CA LEU A 630 -0.88 -18.71 -17.90
C LEU A 630 -1.81 -19.91 -17.75
N LYS A 631 -2.45 -20.37 -18.84
CA LYS A 631 -3.26 -21.58 -18.80
C LYS A 631 -2.42 -22.80 -18.40
N ALA A 632 -1.24 -22.98 -18.99
CA ALA A 632 -0.35 -24.08 -18.65
C ALA A 632 0.00 -24.08 -17.15
N TYR A 633 0.27 -22.91 -16.58
CA TYR A 633 0.56 -22.73 -15.16
C TYR A 633 -0.65 -23.06 -14.25
N MET A 634 -1.81 -22.47 -14.54
CA MET A 634 -3.02 -22.72 -13.73
C MET A 634 -3.50 -24.17 -13.84
N ASP A 635 -3.25 -24.85 -14.96
CA ASP A 635 -3.58 -26.28 -15.12
C ASP A 635 -2.79 -27.20 -14.17
N LEU A 636 -1.63 -26.77 -13.64
CA LEU A 636 -0.78 -27.56 -12.74
C LEU A 636 -1.40 -27.78 -11.35
N HIS A 637 -2.28 -26.87 -10.94
CA HIS A 637 -2.91 -26.87 -9.62
C HIS A 637 -4.04 -27.89 -9.50
N ARG A 638 -4.57 -28.38 -10.64
CA ARG A 638 -5.82 -29.15 -10.71
C ARG A 638 -5.81 -30.41 -9.84
N THR A 639 -4.73 -31.17 -9.83
CA THR A 639 -4.67 -32.41 -9.03
C THR A 639 -4.83 -32.11 -7.53
N MET A 640 -4.14 -31.08 -7.05
CA MET A 640 -4.18 -30.67 -5.64
C MET A 640 -5.51 -30.00 -5.25
N ASP A 641 -6.11 -29.22 -6.15
CA ASP A 641 -7.47 -28.70 -5.97
C ASP A 641 -8.50 -29.83 -5.85
N GLU A 642 -8.42 -30.86 -6.72
CA GLU A 642 -9.30 -32.03 -6.70
C GLU A 642 -9.11 -32.91 -5.46
N GLN A 643 -7.91 -32.89 -4.87
CA GLN A 643 -7.59 -33.58 -3.62
C GLN A 643 -8.17 -32.88 -2.38
N GLY A 644 -8.42 -31.57 -2.44
CA GLY A 644 -9.13 -30.83 -1.39
C GLY A 644 -8.41 -29.63 -0.79
N ASN A 645 -7.39 -29.08 -1.46
CA ASN A 645 -6.80 -27.79 -1.07
C ASN A 645 -7.86 -26.66 -1.13
N ASP A 646 -7.90 -25.75 -0.14
CA ASP A 646 -8.94 -24.71 -0.05
C ASP A 646 -8.57 -23.43 -0.80
N PHE A 647 -7.30 -23.01 -0.74
CA PHE A 647 -6.76 -21.83 -1.42
C PHE A 647 -5.23 -21.94 -1.56
N TRP A 648 -4.60 -20.95 -2.20
CA TRP A 648 -3.17 -21.03 -2.55
C TRP A 648 -2.34 -19.95 -1.87
N TRP A 649 -1.10 -20.34 -1.51
CA TRP A 649 -0.02 -19.43 -1.19
C TRP A 649 0.93 -19.38 -2.39
N LEU A 650 0.81 -18.31 -3.18
CA LEU A 650 1.78 -18.02 -4.23
C LEU A 650 2.98 -17.32 -3.61
N ASP A 651 4.05 -18.07 -3.39
CA ASP A 651 5.33 -17.51 -2.98
C ASP A 651 6.13 -17.11 -4.22
N TRP A 652 5.77 -15.96 -4.78
CA TRP A 652 6.48 -15.42 -5.93
C TRP A 652 7.77 -14.72 -5.48
N CYS A 653 8.68 -15.63 -5.20
CA CYS A 653 10.04 -15.62 -4.79
C CYS A 653 11.13 -15.09 -5.71
N CYS A 654 11.52 -15.99 -6.58
CA CYS A 654 12.92 -16.31 -6.70
C CYS A 654 13.25 -16.82 -8.11
N ASP A 655 12.21 -16.96 -8.93
CA ASP A 655 12.24 -17.41 -10.31
C ASP A 655 11.92 -16.24 -11.23
N ALA A 656 12.46 -16.27 -12.45
CA ALA A 656 12.26 -15.29 -13.52
C ALA A 656 10.88 -15.39 -14.19
N ALA A 657 9.94 -16.11 -13.58
CA ALA A 657 8.54 -16.06 -13.98
C ALA A 657 8.07 -14.61 -13.93
N ARG A 658 7.24 -14.25 -14.91
CA ARG A 658 6.90 -12.84 -15.16
C ARG A 658 5.49 -12.65 -15.68
N SER A 659 5.11 -11.40 -15.93
CA SER A 659 3.92 -11.07 -16.71
C SER A 659 4.31 -10.03 -17.75
N SER A 660 4.24 -10.39 -19.03
CA SER A 660 4.46 -9.47 -20.15
C SER A 660 3.24 -8.59 -20.47
N LEU A 661 2.16 -8.69 -19.69
CA LEU A 661 0.92 -7.94 -19.94
C LEU A 661 1.15 -6.44 -19.65
N PRO A 662 1.11 -5.56 -20.67
CA PRO A 662 1.33 -4.15 -20.45
C PRO A 662 0.14 -3.51 -19.73
N GLY A 663 0.42 -2.44 -18.97
CA GLY A 663 -0.61 -1.67 -18.28
C GLY A 663 -1.35 -2.41 -17.17
N VAL A 664 -0.73 -3.45 -16.60
CA VAL A 664 -1.28 -4.20 -15.46
C VAL A 664 -0.18 -4.46 -14.44
N THR A 665 -0.47 -4.24 -13.16
CA THR A 665 0.41 -4.65 -12.07
C THR A 665 0.54 -6.18 -12.06
N PRO A 666 1.75 -6.77 -12.25
CA PRO A 666 1.89 -8.21 -12.42
C PRO A 666 1.35 -9.06 -11.27
N ASP A 667 1.58 -8.66 -10.02
CA ASP A 667 1.12 -9.37 -8.82
C ASP A 667 -0.41 -9.33 -8.76
N ALA A 668 -1.02 -8.15 -8.95
CA ALA A 668 -2.47 -8.03 -9.04
C ALA A 668 -3.08 -8.89 -10.16
N TRP A 669 -2.39 -9.05 -11.29
CA TRP A 669 -2.84 -9.93 -12.38
C TRP A 669 -2.86 -11.40 -11.94
N ILE A 670 -1.73 -11.94 -11.50
CA ILE A 670 -1.64 -13.36 -11.12
C ILE A 670 -2.47 -13.65 -9.87
N ASN A 671 -2.54 -12.72 -8.92
CA ASN A 671 -3.36 -12.84 -7.72
C ASN A 671 -4.87 -12.92 -8.06
N GLN A 672 -5.32 -12.15 -9.05
CA GLN A 672 -6.68 -12.27 -9.58
C GLN A 672 -6.92 -13.65 -10.21
N GLN A 673 -5.95 -14.22 -10.92
CA GLN A 673 -6.09 -15.56 -11.51
C GLN A 673 -6.21 -16.65 -10.45
N TYR A 674 -5.44 -16.55 -9.36
CA TYR A 674 -5.57 -17.46 -8.22
C TYR A 674 -6.93 -17.34 -7.55
N ALA A 675 -7.37 -16.12 -7.21
CA ALA A 675 -8.70 -15.93 -6.64
C ALA A 675 -9.81 -16.44 -7.59
N ASP A 676 -9.69 -16.22 -8.89
CA ASP A 676 -10.64 -16.74 -9.87
C ASP A 676 -10.68 -18.28 -9.90
N ALA A 677 -9.53 -18.93 -9.74
CA ALA A 677 -9.45 -20.40 -9.68
C ALA A 677 -10.06 -20.93 -8.38
N THR A 678 -9.69 -20.33 -7.23
CA THR A 678 -10.23 -20.64 -5.90
C THR A 678 -11.74 -20.42 -5.83
N GLY A 679 -12.28 -19.47 -6.60
CA GLY A 679 -13.71 -19.17 -6.70
C GLY A 679 -14.58 -20.32 -7.23
N LYS A 680 -13.99 -21.41 -7.72
CA LYS A 680 -14.70 -22.63 -8.12
C LYS A 680 -15.17 -23.47 -6.92
N HIS A 681 -14.53 -23.33 -5.77
CA HIS A 681 -14.80 -24.11 -4.56
C HIS A 681 -14.98 -23.26 -3.29
N LEU A 682 -14.48 -22.02 -3.27
CA LEU A 682 -14.68 -21.07 -2.17
C LEU A 682 -15.55 -19.88 -2.60
N ASP A 683 -16.61 -19.60 -1.84
CA ASP A 683 -17.56 -18.52 -2.16
C ASP A 683 -16.93 -17.11 -2.10
N ARG A 684 -15.91 -16.90 -1.26
CA ARG A 684 -15.11 -15.66 -1.13
C ARG A 684 -13.66 -15.97 -1.40
N PRO A 685 -13.26 -16.04 -2.67
CA PRO A 685 -11.93 -16.47 -3.02
C PRO A 685 -10.89 -15.38 -2.77
N PHE A 686 -9.70 -15.80 -2.42
CA PHE A 686 -8.52 -14.97 -2.26
C PHE A 686 -7.26 -15.82 -2.51
N VAL A 687 -6.11 -15.14 -2.47
CA VAL A 687 -4.78 -15.76 -2.50
C VAL A 687 -3.92 -15.18 -1.37
N LEU A 688 -3.07 -15.99 -0.76
CA LEU A 688 -1.96 -15.50 0.07
C LEU A 688 -0.77 -15.21 -0.87
N SER A 689 -0.37 -13.95 -1.02
CA SER A 689 0.77 -13.61 -1.87
C SER A 689 1.39 -12.25 -1.52
N ARG A 690 2.49 -11.90 -2.17
CA ARG A 690 3.01 -10.52 -2.19
C ARG A 690 2.10 -9.66 -3.08
N ALA A 691 2.13 -8.34 -2.89
CA ALA A 691 1.24 -7.38 -3.55
C ALA A 691 2.00 -6.15 -4.06
N TYR A 692 1.31 -5.32 -4.85
CA TYR A 692 1.66 -3.94 -5.22
C TYR A 692 2.78 -3.74 -6.24
N GLY A 693 3.57 -4.76 -6.55
CA GLY A 693 4.66 -4.60 -7.48
C GLY A 693 5.34 -5.92 -7.78
N SER A 694 5.94 -5.99 -8.96
CA SER A 694 6.53 -7.24 -9.45
C SER A 694 7.96 -7.45 -8.99
N LEU A 695 8.34 -8.71 -8.84
CA LEU A 695 9.75 -9.10 -8.76
C LEU A 695 10.57 -8.49 -9.93
N GLN A 696 9.92 -8.23 -11.07
CA GLN A 696 10.51 -7.60 -12.25
C GLN A 696 10.73 -6.08 -12.12
N ALA A 697 10.12 -5.44 -11.12
CA ALA A 697 10.19 -4.00 -10.85
C ALA A 697 11.07 -3.74 -9.61
N GLY A 698 12.28 -4.30 -9.59
CA GLY A 698 13.28 -4.00 -8.55
C GLY A 698 13.54 -5.11 -7.52
N GLY A 699 13.09 -6.35 -7.75
CA GLY A 699 13.43 -7.50 -6.91
C GLY A 699 12.61 -7.62 -5.60
N TYR A 700 12.98 -8.58 -4.74
CA TYR A 700 12.28 -8.90 -3.48
C TYR A 700 12.05 -7.68 -2.59
N SER A 701 13.13 -6.94 -2.36
CA SER A 701 13.18 -5.77 -1.51
C SER A 701 12.97 -4.47 -2.30
N GLY A 702 12.55 -4.58 -3.56
CA GLY A 702 12.45 -3.46 -4.50
C GLY A 702 11.63 -2.29 -3.96
N GLN A 703 12.10 -1.09 -4.27
CA GLN A 703 11.47 0.18 -3.87
C GLN A 703 10.66 0.81 -5.02
N GLN A 704 10.68 0.21 -6.21
CA GLN A 704 10.12 0.84 -7.41
C GLN A 704 8.61 0.69 -7.43
N ALA A 705 7.93 1.83 -7.55
CA ALA A 705 6.53 1.87 -7.89
C ALA A 705 6.31 1.30 -9.29
N VAL A 706 5.28 0.47 -9.47
CA VAL A 706 4.78 0.18 -10.81
C VAL A 706 3.93 1.37 -11.31
N PRO A 707 4.02 1.79 -12.58
CA PRO A 707 3.27 2.94 -13.10
C PRO A 707 1.76 2.86 -12.88
N THR A 708 1.19 1.65 -12.85
CA THR A 708 -0.23 1.40 -12.63
C THR A 708 -0.65 1.43 -11.15
N GLY A 709 0.30 1.52 -10.21
CA GLY A 709 0.06 1.57 -8.77
C GLY A 709 -0.46 0.27 -8.12
N PRO A 710 -0.78 0.33 -6.80
CA PRO A 710 -1.14 -0.83 -5.95
C PRO A 710 -2.64 -1.18 -5.97
N TRP A 711 -3.44 -0.50 -6.79
CA TRP A 711 -4.86 -0.28 -6.51
C TRP A 711 -5.78 -1.50 -6.67
N ALA A 712 -5.31 -2.51 -7.39
CA ALA A 712 -6.08 -3.69 -7.78
C ALA A 712 -5.93 -4.89 -6.82
N ASP A 713 -4.78 -5.03 -6.15
CA ASP A 713 -4.45 -6.22 -5.32
C ASP A 713 -5.43 -6.43 -4.16
N LYS A 714 -5.89 -5.35 -3.53
CA LYS A 714 -6.81 -5.41 -2.39
C LYS A 714 -8.11 -6.18 -2.68
N ARG A 715 -8.48 -6.36 -3.96
CA ARG A 715 -9.68 -7.08 -4.38
C ARG A 715 -9.60 -8.60 -4.14
N THR A 716 -8.39 -9.15 -4.02
CA THR A 716 -8.16 -10.61 -4.07
C THR A 716 -7.04 -11.11 -3.16
N THR A 717 -6.20 -10.23 -2.63
CA THR A 717 -4.92 -10.62 -2.01
C THR A 717 -4.95 -10.46 -0.50
N VAL A 718 -4.48 -11.48 0.22
CA VAL A 718 -3.90 -11.34 1.56
C VAL A 718 -2.42 -11.07 1.37
N HIS A 719 -1.99 -9.85 1.64
CA HIS A 719 -0.60 -9.45 1.45
C HIS A 719 0.26 -9.98 2.60
N PHE A 720 1.24 -10.85 2.32
CA PHE A 720 2.29 -11.16 3.30
C PHE A 720 3.54 -10.34 3.03
N THR A 721 4.14 -9.80 4.09
CA THR A 721 5.26 -8.87 3.98
C THR A 721 6.63 -9.54 3.81
N GLY A 722 6.71 -10.75 3.29
CA GLY A 722 7.98 -11.44 3.01
C GLY A 722 8.83 -11.80 4.23
N ASP A 723 10.11 -12.09 3.96
CA ASP A 723 11.00 -12.86 4.83
C ASP A 723 11.75 -11.95 5.82
N THR A 724 11.01 -11.40 6.78
CA THR A 724 11.57 -10.45 7.77
C THR A 724 12.57 -11.11 8.72
N SER A 725 13.50 -10.32 9.28
CA SER A 725 14.41 -10.82 10.31
C SER A 725 13.76 -10.79 11.70
N SER A 726 14.01 -11.82 12.51
CA SER A 726 13.39 -11.99 13.83
C SER A 726 14.08 -11.14 14.91
N THR A 727 13.87 -9.82 14.88
CA THR A 727 14.48 -8.86 15.82
C THR A 727 13.45 -7.94 16.49
N TRP A 728 13.84 -7.32 17.61
CA TRP A 728 13.06 -6.23 18.23
C TRP A 728 12.88 -5.02 17.31
N GLY A 729 13.87 -4.72 16.47
CA GLY A 729 13.81 -3.64 15.51
C GLY A 729 12.73 -3.87 14.46
N THR A 730 12.63 -5.09 13.93
CA THR A 730 11.59 -5.49 12.97
C THR A 730 10.22 -5.40 13.61
N LEU A 731 10.02 -6.00 14.79
CA LEU A 731 8.76 -5.89 15.54
C LEU A 731 8.35 -4.42 15.73
N LYS A 732 9.29 -3.55 16.10
CA LYS A 732 9.03 -2.10 16.23
C LYS A 732 8.60 -1.46 14.91
N PHE A 733 9.24 -1.82 13.80
CA PHE A 733 8.92 -1.27 12.49
C PHE A 733 7.51 -1.70 12.03
N GLU A 734 7.16 -2.98 12.22
CA GLU A 734 5.86 -3.54 11.82
C GLU A 734 4.68 -2.82 12.52
N VAL A 735 4.84 -2.37 13.77
CA VAL A 735 3.80 -1.62 14.50
C VAL A 735 3.22 -0.46 13.70
N GLY A 736 4.09 0.33 13.07
CA GLY A 736 3.69 1.48 12.25
C GLY A 736 3.43 1.13 10.79
N TYR A 737 4.10 0.10 10.28
CA TYR A 737 4.07 -0.23 8.85
C TYR A 737 2.70 -0.75 8.41
N THR A 738 2.13 -1.75 9.08
CA THR A 738 0.83 -2.36 8.71
C THR A 738 -0.31 -1.35 8.61
N PRO A 739 -0.56 -0.48 9.62
CA PRO A 739 -1.60 0.54 9.52
C PRO A 739 -1.29 1.58 8.44
N ALA A 740 -0.02 1.98 8.28
CA ALA A 740 0.39 2.94 7.27
C ALA A 740 0.19 2.39 5.84
N GLU A 741 0.56 1.14 5.58
CA GLU A 741 0.34 0.46 4.29
C GLU A 741 -1.15 0.30 4.00
N SER A 742 -1.92 -0.13 4.99
CA SER A 742 -3.38 -0.29 4.87
C SER A 742 -4.05 1.02 4.47
N ALA A 743 -3.63 2.13 5.07
CA ALA A 743 -4.13 3.47 4.75
C ALA A 743 -3.58 4.00 3.41
N ALA A 744 -2.36 3.62 3.02
CA ALA A 744 -1.74 4.04 1.76
C ALA A 744 -2.38 3.37 0.53
N THR A 745 -2.70 2.08 0.60
CA THR A 745 -3.19 1.29 -0.55
C THR A 745 -4.69 1.00 -0.52
N GLY A 746 -5.33 1.17 0.65
CA GLY A 746 -6.68 0.69 0.90
C GLY A 746 -6.80 -0.82 1.04
N THR A 747 -5.67 -1.53 1.23
CA THR A 747 -5.69 -2.93 1.62
C THR A 747 -6.22 -3.07 3.05
N ALA A 748 -6.95 -4.15 3.31
CA ALA A 748 -7.43 -4.47 4.65
C ALA A 748 -6.84 -5.78 5.20
N ASN A 749 -6.21 -6.59 4.35
CA ASN A 749 -5.76 -7.93 4.68
C ASN A 749 -4.24 -8.02 4.50
N VAL A 750 -3.50 -7.57 5.52
CA VAL A 750 -2.04 -7.67 5.60
C VAL A 750 -1.68 -8.65 6.71
N THR A 751 -0.67 -9.48 6.46
CA THR A 751 -0.07 -10.38 7.45
C THR A 751 1.43 -10.21 7.49
N HIS A 752 1.99 -10.43 8.67
CA HIS A 752 3.42 -10.63 8.88
C HIS A 752 3.68 -12.08 9.25
N ASP A 753 4.95 -12.45 9.27
CA ASP A 753 5.39 -13.65 9.97
C ASP A 753 5.45 -13.32 11.45
N ILE A 754 4.49 -13.80 12.22
CA ILE A 754 4.45 -13.52 13.65
C ILE A 754 5.59 -14.27 14.33
N GLY A 755 6.58 -13.50 14.80
CA GLY A 755 7.88 -13.98 15.27
C GLY A 755 9.05 -13.66 14.33
N GLY A 756 8.78 -13.10 13.14
CA GLY A 756 9.74 -12.93 12.06
C GLY A 756 10.00 -14.23 11.30
N HIS A 757 10.51 -14.13 10.07
CA HIS A 757 10.81 -15.29 9.24
C HIS A 757 12.15 -15.93 9.61
N ASN A 758 13.22 -15.14 9.51
CA ASN A 758 14.60 -15.59 9.65
C ASN A 758 15.07 -15.39 11.10
N ASP A 759 15.42 -16.45 11.81
CA ASP A 759 16.03 -16.33 13.13
C ASP A 759 17.40 -15.65 13.03
N THR A 760 17.68 -14.76 13.98
CA THR A 760 18.96 -14.04 14.07
C THR A 760 19.67 -14.30 15.40
N THR A 761 19.17 -15.21 16.22
CA THR A 761 19.60 -15.38 17.61
C THR A 761 20.53 -16.57 17.78
N GLY A 762 20.37 -17.61 16.95
CA GLY A 762 21.10 -18.87 17.04
C GLY A 762 20.75 -19.69 18.29
N LEU A 763 19.68 -19.34 19.00
CA LEU A 763 19.23 -20.12 20.15
C LEU A 763 18.70 -21.46 19.66
N LYS A 764 19.14 -22.54 20.31
CA LYS A 764 18.68 -23.89 19.99
C LYS A 764 17.20 -24.04 20.36
N GLY A 765 16.39 -24.46 19.39
CA GLY A 765 14.99 -24.81 19.53
C GLY A 765 14.77 -26.21 20.11
N SER A 766 13.53 -26.63 20.08
CA SER A 766 13.02 -27.81 20.80
C SER A 766 12.83 -29.05 19.93
N GLU A 767 12.79 -28.89 18.60
CA GLU A 767 12.49 -29.96 17.66
C GLU A 767 13.68 -30.33 16.78
N THR A 768 13.71 -31.58 16.32
CA THR A 768 14.64 -32.03 15.26
C THR A 768 13.88 -32.28 13.99
N TYR A 769 14.45 -31.91 12.85
CA TYR A 769 13.88 -32.14 11.53
C TYR A 769 14.93 -32.73 10.59
N THR A 770 14.48 -33.30 9.48
CA THR A 770 15.37 -33.80 8.43
C THR A 770 15.34 -32.84 7.25
N ASP A 771 16.51 -32.44 6.77
CA ASP A 771 16.64 -31.67 5.54
C ASP A 771 17.94 -32.04 4.82
N GLY A 772 17.88 -32.17 3.50
CA GLY A 772 19.01 -32.59 2.65
C GLY A 772 19.63 -33.93 3.04
N GLY A 773 18.88 -34.82 3.70
CA GLY A 773 19.39 -36.10 4.24
C GLY A 773 20.18 -35.98 5.56
N GLY A 774 20.25 -34.78 6.15
CA GLY A 774 20.81 -34.53 7.47
C GLY A 774 19.72 -34.28 8.51
N THR A 775 20.01 -34.62 9.77
CA THR A 775 19.16 -34.25 10.92
C THR A 775 19.66 -32.96 11.54
N HIS A 776 18.77 -31.97 11.66
CA HIS A 776 19.04 -30.65 12.22
C HIS A 776 18.19 -30.44 13.47
N THR A 777 18.51 -29.41 14.25
CA THR A 777 17.63 -28.91 15.32
C THR A 777 17.10 -27.55 14.91
N THR A 778 15.83 -27.27 15.18
CA THR A 778 15.25 -25.94 15.01
C THR A 778 16.01 -24.90 15.81
N THR A 779 15.84 -23.63 15.41
CA THR A 779 16.20 -22.48 16.25
C THR A 779 14.99 -22.00 17.05
N LYS A 780 15.16 -21.01 17.92
CA LYS A 780 14.03 -20.33 18.58
C LYS A 780 14.35 -18.88 18.90
N LEU A 781 13.33 -18.09 19.25
CA LEU A 781 13.53 -16.73 19.74
C LEU A 781 13.79 -16.69 21.25
N PRO A 782 14.27 -15.57 21.80
CA PRO A 782 14.10 -15.24 23.20
C PRO A 782 12.61 -15.28 23.59
N ASP A 783 12.33 -15.85 24.76
CA ASP A 783 10.96 -16.08 25.25
C ASP A 783 10.11 -14.79 25.29
N ASP A 784 10.72 -13.66 25.67
CA ASP A 784 10.06 -12.36 25.71
C ASP A 784 9.77 -11.80 24.30
N LEU A 785 10.73 -11.89 23.37
CA LEU A 785 10.51 -11.47 21.98
C LEU A 785 9.38 -12.27 21.33
N TYR A 786 9.38 -13.60 21.49
CA TYR A 786 8.30 -14.46 21.00
C TYR A 786 6.94 -14.03 21.57
N ALA A 787 6.84 -13.91 22.90
CA ALA A 787 5.60 -13.54 23.56
C ALA A 787 5.09 -12.17 23.08
N ARG A 788 5.97 -11.16 22.94
CA ARG A 788 5.59 -9.82 22.47
C ARG A 788 5.16 -9.81 21.00
N TRP A 789 5.74 -10.64 20.15
CA TRP A 789 5.32 -10.73 18.75
C TRP A 789 3.94 -11.38 18.61
N VAL A 790 3.65 -12.43 19.38
CA VAL A 790 2.30 -13.06 19.40
C VAL A 790 1.25 -12.08 19.95
N GLN A 791 1.61 -11.30 20.98
CA GLN A 791 0.78 -10.21 21.48
C GLN A 791 0.46 -9.18 20.39
N PHE A 792 1.46 -8.76 19.61
CA PHE A 792 1.26 -7.88 18.45
C PHE A 792 0.35 -8.52 17.38
N GLY A 793 0.60 -9.79 17.03
CA GLY A 793 -0.16 -10.58 16.03
C GLY A 793 -1.66 -10.65 16.32
N THR A 794 -2.02 -10.74 17.61
CA THR A 794 -3.42 -10.78 18.06
C THR A 794 -4.27 -9.62 17.52
N PHE A 795 -3.65 -8.44 17.36
CA PHE A 795 -4.32 -7.20 16.94
C PHE A 795 -3.97 -6.78 15.49
N GLN A 796 -3.42 -7.69 14.68
CA GLN A 796 -3.18 -7.48 13.24
C GLN A 796 -4.39 -7.87 12.39
N PRO A 797 -4.47 -7.54 11.08
CA PRO A 797 -5.55 -8.01 10.22
C PRO A 797 -5.62 -9.53 10.13
N VAL A 798 -4.50 -10.22 9.91
CA VAL A 798 -4.38 -11.68 9.85
C VAL A 798 -3.25 -12.13 10.79
N ASP A 799 -3.47 -13.22 11.54
CA ASP A 799 -2.54 -13.72 12.56
C ASP A 799 -1.90 -15.05 12.09
N ARG A 800 -0.70 -14.95 11.50
CA ARG A 800 0.02 -16.09 10.92
C ARG A 800 1.35 -16.35 11.61
N LEU A 801 1.38 -17.42 12.39
CA LEU A 801 2.63 -17.95 12.92
C LEU A 801 3.41 -18.59 11.76
N HIS A 802 4.60 -18.08 11.47
CA HIS A 802 5.47 -18.58 10.41
C HIS A 802 6.96 -18.38 10.71
N SER A 803 7.81 -19.25 10.15
CA SER A 803 9.26 -19.16 10.27
C SER A 803 10.01 -20.02 9.25
N ASN A 804 11.29 -19.70 9.10
CA ASN A 804 12.32 -20.53 8.49
C ASN A 804 13.01 -21.39 9.57
N HIS A 805 12.62 -22.66 9.70
CA HIS A 805 13.25 -23.64 10.61
C HIS A 805 13.39 -23.17 12.08
N SER A 806 12.41 -22.42 12.60
CA SER A 806 12.43 -21.85 13.95
C SER A 806 11.14 -22.13 14.71
N ASP A 807 11.23 -22.44 16.00
CA ASP A 807 10.08 -22.70 16.88
C ASP A 807 9.09 -21.50 16.86
N ARG A 808 7.79 -21.75 16.68
CA ARG A 808 6.74 -20.72 16.69
C ARG A 808 5.53 -21.04 17.59
N LEU A 809 5.53 -22.18 18.25
CA LEU A 809 4.40 -22.69 19.01
C LEU A 809 4.55 -22.45 20.53
N PRO A 810 3.47 -22.13 21.27
CA PRO A 810 3.58 -21.73 22.68
C PRO A 810 4.31 -22.73 23.58
N TRP A 811 4.13 -24.03 23.37
CA TRP A 811 4.72 -25.09 24.19
C TRP A 811 6.21 -25.35 23.91
N GLN A 812 6.79 -24.67 22.92
CA GLN A 812 8.23 -24.72 22.62
C GLN A 812 9.02 -23.68 23.45
N TYR A 813 8.33 -22.80 24.17
CA TYR A 813 8.91 -21.70 24.95
C TYR A 813 8.72 -21.89 26.47
N GLY A 814 9.42 -21.11 27.28
CA GLY A 814 9.31 -21.15 28.74
C GLY A 814 7.91 -20.77 29.25
N ALA A 815 7.58 -21.17 30.48
CA ALA A 815 6.23 -21.16 31.02
C ALA A 815 5.51 -19.79 30.93
N GLU A 816 6.21 -18.68 31.19
CA GLU A 816 5.61 -17.34 31.11
C GLU A 816 5.27 -16.93 29.66
N ALA A 817 6.19 -17.20 28.72
CA ALA A 817 5.98 -16.91 27.31
C ALA A 817 4.92 -17.82 26.69
N SER A 818 4.93 -19.10 27.07
CA SER A 818 3.90 -20.08 26.71
C SER A 818 2.51 -19.65 27.16
N ALA A 819 2.37 -19.26 28.44
CA ALA A 819 1.11 -18.78 28.98
C ALA A 819 0.63 -17.48 28.29
N SER A 820 1.55 -16.56 28.01
CA SER A 820 1.25 -15.34 27.23
C SER A 820 0.75 -15.70 25.83
N ALA A 821 1.54 -16.44 25.05
CA ALA A 821 1.19 -16.77 23.68
C ALA A 821 -0.14 -17.52 23.59
N SER A 822 -0.38 -18.53 24.43
CA SER A 822 -1.67 -19.23 24.49
C SER A 822 -2.83 -18.30 24.83
N LYS A 823 -2.66 -17.37 25.78
CA LYS A 823 -3.69 -16.38 26.14
C LYS A 823 -4.03 -15.45 24.97
N PHE A 824 -3.01 -15.00 24.25
CA PHE A 824 -3.17 -14.03 23.15
C PHE A 824 -3.69 -14.67 21.86
N LEU A 825 -3.29 -15.89 21.52
CA LEU A 825 -3.89 -16.67 20.42
C LEU A 825 -5.37 -16.99 20.70
N ASN A 826 -5.72 -17.32 21.95
CA ASN A 826 -7.12 -17.45 22.35
C ASN A 826 -7.88 -16.12 22.31
N LEU A 827 -7.21 -15.00 22.65
CA LEU A 827 -7.80 -13.68 22.56
C LEU A 827 -8.08 -13.30 21.10
N ARG A 828 -7.17 -13.62 20.17
CA ARG A 828 -7.38 -13.45 18.73
C ARG A 828 -8.67 -14.14 18.30
N GLU A 829 -8.79 -15.42 18.63
CA GLU A 829 -9.94 -16.23 18.27
C GLU A 829 -11.24 -15.75 18.95
N LYS A 830 -11.15 -15.22 20.17
CA LYS A 830 -12.27 -14.56 20.84
C LYS A 830 -12.68 -13.25 20.16
N LEU A 831 -11.74 -12.47 19.63
CA LEU A 831 -11.99 -11.17 19.00
C LEU A 831 -12.55 -11.29 17.57
N LEU A 832 -12.60 -12.49 16.99
CA LEU A 832 -13.13 -12.72 15.65
C LEU A 832 -14.45 -11.99 15.33
N PRO A 833 -15.48 -11.93 16.21
CA PRO A 833 -16.70 -11.18 15.93
C PRO A 833 -16.47 -9.66 15.74
N TYR A 834 -15.53 -9.07 16.48
CA TYR A 834 -15.12 -7.67 16.32
C TYR A 834 -14.28 -7.50 15.05
N THR A 835 -13.23 -8.31 14.87
CA THR A 835 -12.36 -8.31 13.69
C THR A 835 -13.14 -8.44 12.39
N TYR A 836 -14.08 -9.38 12.35
CA TYR A 836 -14.89 -9.65 11.17
C TYR A 836 -15.88 -8.53 10.86
N THR A 837 -16.40 -7.86 11.89
CA THR A 837 -17.21 -6.65 11.70
C THR A 837 -16.36 -5.50 11.14
N LEU A 838 -15.10 -5.36 11.58
CA LEU A 838 -14.17 -4.38 11.02
C LEU A 838 -13.76 -4.73 9.58
N ALA A 839 -13.61 -6.03 9.26
CA ALA A 839 -13.35 -6.48 7.90
C ALA A 839 -14.53 -6.16 6.96
N GLU A 840 -15.77 -6.34 7.42
CA GLU A 840 -16.95 -5.87 6.67
C GLU A 840 -16.95 -4.36 6.50
N GLU A 841 -16.61 -3.61 7.56
CA GLU A 841 -16.52 -2.15 7.48
C GLU A 841 -15.48 -1.73 6.43
N ALA A 842 -14.33 -2.41 6.40
CA ALA A 842 -13.29 -2.16 5.41
C ALA A 842 -13.78 -2.48 3.98
N ASN A 843 -14.45 -3.61 3.78
CA ASN A 843 -15.06 -3.94 2.49
C ASN A 843 -16.11 -2.91 2.05
N ARG A 844 -16.93 -2.42 2.98
CA ARG A 844 -18.01 -1.48 2.66
C ARG A 844 -17.53 -0.04 2.48
N THR A 845 -16.49 0.37 3.18
CA THR A 845 -16.08 1.79 3.30
C THR A 845 -14.67 2.10 2.85
N GLY A 846 -13.83 1.10 2.61
CA GLY A 846 -12.40 1.26 2.36
C GLY A 846 -11.56 1.60 3.60
N VAL A 847 -12.17 1.85 4.76
CA VAL A 847 -11.42 2.17 5.99
C VAL A 847 -10.87 0.89 6.61
N PRO A 848 -9.54 0.75 6.78
CA PRO A 848 -8.92 -0.51 7.17
C PRO A 848 -9.22 -0.95 8.61
N ILE A 849 -8.92 -2.23 8.89
CA ILE A 849 -9.05 -2.86 10.21
C ILE A 849 -8.09 -2.20 11.20
N VAL A 850 -6.80 -2.18 10.86
CA VAL A 850 -5.77 -1.44 11.61
C VAL A 850 -5.62 -0.04 11.01
N ARG A 851 -5.55 0.98 11.85
CA ARG A 851 -5.64 2.38 11.44
C ARG A 851 -4.51 3.19 12.06
N PRO A 852 -3.76 3.96 11.26
CA PRO A 852 -2.73 4.82 11.81
C PRO A 852 -3.41 5.96 12.60
N MET A 853 -2.73 6.50 13.61
CA MET A 853 -3.32 7.47 14.54
C MET A 853 -3.91 8.70 13.83
N TYR A 854 -3.25 9.20 12.78
CA TYR A 854 -3.73 10.34 11.99
C TYR A 854 -5.02 10.07 11.21
N LEU A 855 -5.42 8.82 11.00
CA LEU A 855 -6.69 8.48 10.35
C LEU A 855 -7.89 8.75 11.27
N GLU A 856 -7.70 8.65 12.59
CA GLU A 856 -8.73 8.94 13.60
C GLU A 856 -8.64 10.37 14.14
N TYR A 857 -7.43 10.94 14.22
CA TYR A 857 -7.18 12.27 14.79
C TYR A 857 -6.31 13.13 13.84
N PRO A 858 -6.79 13.48 12.63
CA PRO A 858 -5.98 14.15 11.61
C PRO A 858 -5.57 15.60 11.98
N GLU A 859 -6.27 16.22 12.92
CA GLU A 859 -5.95 17.58 13.39
C GLU A 859 -4.94 17.59 14.56
N GLU A 860 -4.62 16.43 15.13
CA GLU A 860 -3.70 16.31 16.26
C GLU A 860 -2.29 16.01 15.75
N GLN A 861 -1.34 16.93 16.01
CA GLN A 861 0.07 16.74 15.62
C GLN A 861 0.67 15.46 16.19
N GLN A 862 0.30 15.13 17.42
CA GLN A 862 0.81 13.96 18.11
C GLN A 862 0.39 12.65 17.41
N ALA A 863 -0.74 12.64 16.69
CA ALA A 863 -1.18 11.50 15.90
C ALA A 863 -0.24 11.17 14.73
N TYR A 864 0.45 12.18 14.18
CA TYR A 864 1.51 11.95 13.19
C TYR A 864 2.80 11.47 13.85
N ALA A 865 3.14 12.04 15.02
CA ALA A 865 4.36 11.70 15.76
C ALA A 865 4.37 10.28 16.33
N THR A 866 3.22 9.72 16.69
CA THR A 866 3.12 8.38 17.32
C THR A 866 2.66 7.28 16.37
N ALA A 867 2.42 7.58 15.08
CA ALA A 867 1.97 6.60 14.09
C ALA A 867 2.93 5.41 13.87
N GLY A 868 4.18 5.50 14.36
CA GLY A 868 5.16 4.42 14.35
C GLY A 868 5.22 3.55 15.62
N SER A 869 4.47 3.88 16.66
CA SER A 869 4.55 3.22 17.98
C SER A 869 3.21 2.73 18.53
N GLU A 870 2.11 3.24 18.00
CA GLU A 870 0.76 2.87 18.40
C GLU A 870 -0.20 3.07 17.23
N TYR A 871 -1.31 2.34 17.25
CA TYR A 871 -2.32 2.37 16.20
C TYR A 871 -3.68 1.97 16.75
N PHE A 872 -4.70 2.12 15.91
CA PHE A 872 -6.08 1.80 16.21
C PHE A 872 -6.47 0.43 15.63
N TYR A 873 -7.01 -0.46 16.44
CA TYR A 873 -7.68 -1.70 15.99
C TYR A 873 -9.19 -1.46 15.92
N GLY A 874 -9.66 -1.10 14.72
CA GLY A 874 -10.94 -0.43 14.53
C GLY A 874 -10.96 0.97 15.17
N PRO A 875 -12.11 1.63 15.27
CA PRO A 875 -12.19 2.99 15.84
C PRO A 875 -12.05 3.05 17.38
N ASP A 876 -12.16 1.91 18.05
CA ASP A 876 -12.50 1.85 19.48
C ASP A 876 -11.38 1.32 20.38
N MET A 877 -10.34 0.69 19.81
CA MET A 877 -9.23 0.11 20.56
C MET A 877 -7.90 0.75 20.15
N LEU A 878 -7.23 1.42 21.09
CA LEU A 878 -5.86 1.90 20.94
C LEU A 878 -4.89 0.79 21.37
N VAL A 879 -3.96 0.42 20.50
CA VAL A 879 -2.98 -0.65 20.71
C VAL A 879 -1.57 -0.07 20.62
N ALA A 880 -0.76 -0.25 21.67
CA ALA A 880 0.63 0.19 21.71
C ALA A 880 1.54 -1.01 22.07
N PRO A 881 1.98 -1.80 21.07
CA PRO A 881 2.79 -2.99 21.29
C PRO A 881 4.08 -2.71 22.06
N VAL A 882 4.52 -3.67 22.88
CA VAL A 882 5.82 -3.62 23.55
C VAL A 882 6.89 -4.06 22.56
N THR A 883 7.83 -3.17 22.24
CA THR A 883 8.88 -3.41 21.25
C THR A 883 10.28 -3.34 21.86
N THR A 884 10.41 -3.59 23.16
CA THR A 884 11.67 -3.56 23.90
C THR A 884 11.86 -4.83 24.74
N PRO A 885 13.10 -5.32 24.92
CA PRO A 885 13.39 -6.52 25.71
C PRO A 885 12.93 -6.44 27.16
N GLY A 886 12.52 -7.60 27.71
CA GLY A 886 12.19 -7.78 29.12
C GLY A 886 10.79 -8.38 29.35
N THR A 887 10.65 -9.10 30.47
CA THR A 887 9.36 -9.67 30.91
C THR A 887 8.46 -8.66 31.63
N SER A 888 9.01 -7.49 32.00
CA SER A 888 8.30 -6.33 32.54
C SER A 888 8.89 -5.05 31.95
N THR A 889 8.09 -4.31 31.19
CA THR A 889 8.56 -3.20 30.36
C THR A 889 7.61 -2.00 30.45
N LYS A 890 8.14 -0.81 30.16
CA LYS A 890 7.36 0.43 30.04
C LYS A 890 7.20 0.79 28.57
N THR A 891 5.98 1.13 28.18
CA THR A 891 5.65 1.71 26.88
C THR A 891 5.09 3.11 27.09
N SER A 892 5.63 4.10 26.39
CA SER A 892 5.07 5.46 26.35
C SER A 892 3.92 5.48 25.36
N VAL A 893 2.72 5.84 25.83
CA VAL A 893 1.48 5.81 25.05
C VAL A 893 0.90 7.22 25.04
N TRP A 894 0.56 7.73 23.86
CA TRP A 894 -0.24 8.96 23.77
C TRP A 894 -1.71 8.58 23.70
N PHE A 895 -2.48 9.12 24.63
CA PHE A 895 -3.93 8.95 24.69
C PHE A 895 -4.58 10.12 23.93
N PRO A 896 -5.28 9.86 22.80
CA PRO A 896 -5.99 10.91 22.09
C PRO A 896 -7.12 11.53 22.93
N PRO A 897 -7.66 12.71 22.55
CA PRO A 897 -8.76 13.34 23.28
C PRO A 897 -9.93 12.40 23.58
N GLY A 898 -10.32 12.32 24.86
CA GLY A 898 -11.33 11.39 25.36
C GLY A 898 -10.91 10.75 26.68
N GLN A 899 -11.57 9.65 27.05
CA GLN A 899 -11.15 8.81 28.18
C GLN A 899 -10.93 7.39 27.66
N TRP A 900 -9.90 6.74 28.18
CA TRP A 900 -9.44 5.43 27.71
C TRP A 900 -9.33 4.47 28.88
N THR A 901 -9.83 3.25 28.72
CA THR A 901 -9.79 2.22 29.76
C THR A 901 -8.94 1.06 29.30
N ASP A 902 -7.93 0.69 30.07
CA ASP A 902 -7.11 -0.50 29.83
C ASP A 902 -7.99 -1.75 29.78
N TYR A 903 -7.92 -2.47 28.65
CA TYR A 903 -8.73 -3.65 28.37
C TYR A 903 -8.55 -4.75 29.41
N PHE A 904 -7.32 -4.93 29.89
CA PHE A 904 -6.95 -5.99 30.82
C PHE A 904 -7.14 -5.56 32.27
N THR A 905 -6.63 -4.39 32.65
CA THR A 905 -6.56 -3.96 34.05
C THR A 905 -7.77 -3.15 34.51
N GLY A 906 -8.54 -2.56 33.58
CA GLY A 906 -9.65 -1.66 33.89
C GLY A 906 -9.22 -0.26 34.36
N ARG A 907 -7.91 0.02 34.39
CA ARG A 907 -7.39 1.36 34.73
C ARG A 907 -7.79 2.37 33.67
N THR A 908 -8.22 3.55 34.08
CA THR A 908 -8.58 4.65 33.18
C THR A 908 -7.45 5.65 33.00
N TYR A 909 -7.40 6.28 31.82
CA TYR A 909 -6.43 7.27 31.38
C TYR A 909 -7.16 8.44 30.74
N GLU A 910 -6.74 9.66 31.10
CA GLU A 910 -7.25 10.89 30.51
C GLU A 910 -6.56 11.16 29.17
N GLY A 911 -7.37 11.46 28.15
CA GLY A 911 -6.92 11.81 26.82
C GLY A 911 -6.24 13.18 26.75
N GLY A 912 -5.57 13.44 25.63
CA GLY A 912 -4.69 14.59 25.47
C GLY A 912 -3.41 14.50 26.30
N THR A 913 -3.04 13.31 26.79
CA THR A 913 -1.84 13.09 27.63
C THR A 913 -0.98 11.94 27.11
N THR A 914 0.31 11.96 27.45
CA THR A 914 1.23 10.84 27.23
C THR A 914 1.57 10.23 28.59
N GLN A 915 1.50 8.91 28.71
CA GLN A 915 1.79 8.21 29.96
C GLN A 915 2.66 6.98 29.72
N ASP A 916 3.54 6.69 30.68
CA ASP A 916 4.27 5.43 30.72
C ASP A 916 3.39 4.31 31.32
N VAL A 917 3.18 3.25 30.55
CA VAL A 917 2.39 2.09 30.95
C VAL A 917 3.32 0.90 31.13
N THR A 918 3.37 0.37 32.36
CA THR A 918 4.16 -0.83 32.69
C THR A 918 3.32 -2.08 32.49
N THR A 919 3.81 -3.05 31.70
CA THR A 919 3.15 -4.35 31.51
C THR A 919 4.12 -5.50 31.71
N THR A 920 3.62 -6.64 32.19
CA THR A 920 4.35 -7.92 32.17
C THR A 920 4.01 -8.71 30.91
N LEU A 921 4.49 -9.95 30.75
CA LEU A 921 4.04 -10.83 29.65
C LEU A 921 2.56 -11.25 29.75
N ASP A 922 1.89 -11.07 30.89
CA ASP A 922 0.45 -11.41 31.00
C ASP A 922 -0.45 -10.41 30.23
N THR A 923 0.02 -9.19 29.98
CA THR A 923 -0.77 -8.12 29.35
C THR A 923 0.07 -7.34 28.34
N MET A 924 -0.59 -6.51 27.53
CA MET A 924 0.05 -5.49 26.72
C MET A 924 -0.79 -4.21 26.72
N PRO A 925 -0.24 -3.03 26.40
CA PRO A 925 -0.99 -1.78 26.35
C PRO A 925 -2.09 -1.81 25.27
N VAL A 926 -3.33 -2.05 25.70
CA VAL A 926 -4.54 -2.03 24.86
C VAL A 926 -5.62 -1.30 25.62
N PHE A 927 -6.21 -0.28 25.00
CA PHE A 927 -7.16 0.60 25.66
C PHE A 927 -8.44 0.74 24.84
N VAL A 928 -9.56 0.62 25.52
CA VAL A 928 -10.90 0.77 24.96
C VAL A 928 -11.39 2.19 25.23
N ARG A 929 -11.83 2.89 24.19
CA ARG A 929 -12.38 4.24 24.30
C ARG A 929 -13.65 4.24 25.14
N ALA A 930 -13.86 5.28 25.96
CA ALA A 930 -15.12 5.46 26.69
C ALA A 930 -16.34 5.39 25.76
N GLY A 931 -17.32 4.56 26.12
CA GLY A 931 -18.53 4.27 25.34
C GLY A 931 -18.39 3.18 24.28
N ALA A 932 -17.18 2.70 23.99
CA ALA A 932 -16.97 1.62 23.03
C ALA A 932 -17.53 0.28 23.52
N ILE A 933 -17.91 -0.56 22.57
CA ILE A 933 -18.47 -1.89 22.80
C ILE A 933 -17.70 -2.88 21.92
N VAL A 934 -16.90 -3.74 22.55
CA VAL A 934 -16.08 -4.76 21.88
C VAL A 934 -16.74 -6.12 22.06
N PRO A 935 -17.42 -6.67 21.04
CA PRO A 935 -17.95 -8.03 21.08
C PRO A 935 -16.82 -9.07 20.92
N SER A 936 -16.87 -10.10 21.75
CA SER A 936 -15.97 -11.25 21.66
C SER A 936 -16.71 -12.54 21.99
N ARG A 937 -16.14 -13.69 21.65
CA ARG A 937 -16.66 -14.98 22.10
C ARG A 937 -16.53 -15.10 23.61
N THR A 938 -17.54 -15.65 24.26
CA THR A 938 -17.53 -15.81 25.73
C THR A 938 -16.52 -16.86 26.20
N ARG A 939 -16.20 -17.85 25.35
CA ARG A 939 -15.31 -18.97 25.71
C ARG A 939 -14.19 -19.09 24.69
N ASP A 940 -13.11 -19.72 25.13
CA ASP A 940 -12.08 -20.24 24.24
C ASP A 940 -12.68 -21.36 23.39
N VAL A 941 -12.37 -21.37 22.10
CA VAL A 941 -12.83 -22.36 21.12
C VAL A 941 -11.64 -22.86 20.32
N ALA A 942 -11.74 -24.06 19.74
CA ALA A 942 -10.62 -24.68 19.05
C ALA A 942 -10.37 -24.14 17.62
N HIS A 943 -11.40 -23.54 17.01
CA HIS A 943 -11.43 -22.96 15.66
C HIS A 943 -12.80 -22.26 15.45
N ASP A 944 -12.96 -21.51 14.35
CA ASP A 944 -14.10 -20.61 14.06
C ASP A 944 -15.44 -21.35 14.03
N GLY A 945 -15.43 -22.53 13.41
CA GLY A 945 -16.61 -23.41 13.29
C GLY A 945 -16.96 -24.24 14.53
N ALA A 946 -16.24 -24.09 15.64
CA ALA A 946 -16.41 -24.95 16.80
C ALA A 946 -17.73 -24.67 17.55
N ALA A 947 -18.31 -25.72 18.14
CA ALA A 947 -19.52 -25.59 18.95
C ALA A 947 -19.30 -24.64 20.14
N GLY A 948 -20.22 -23.69 20.31
CA GLY A 948 -20.17 -22.72 21.42
C GLY A 948 -19.57 -21.36 21.06
N ALA A 949 -19.11 -21.16 19.82
CA ALA A 949 -18.66 -19.87 19.30
C ALA A 949 -19.76 -18.78 19.27
N ASP A 950 -21.04 -19.16 19.34
CA ASP A 950 -22.19 -18.25 19.22
C ASP A 950 -22.48 -17.37 20.45
N ASP A 951 -21.98 -17.73 21.62
CA ASP A 951 -22.19 -16.98 22.86
C ASP A 951 -21.20 -15.82 22.93
N LEU A 952 -21.73 -14.61 23.13
CA LEU A 952 -20.94 -13.39 23.01
C LEU A 952 -20.83 -12.63 24.33
N THR A 953 -19.62 -12.16 24.62
CA THR A 953 -19.33 -11.16 25.64
C THR A 953 -19.25 -9.80 24.99
N LEU A 954 -19.86 -8.79 25.60
CA LEU A 954 -19.78 -7.39 25.22
C LEU A 954 -18.92 -6.68 26.26
N THR A 955 -17.66 -6.41 25.93
CA THR A 955 -16.78 -5.60 26.77
C THR A 955 -17.07 -4.12 26.51
N ILE A 956 -17.40 -3.37 27.56
CA ILE A 956 -17.88 -1.98 27.46
C ILE A 956 -17.06 -1.11 28.41
N ALA A 957 -16.52 0.01 27.92
CA ALA A 957 -15.90 1.02 28.77
C ALA A 957 -16.92 2.11 29.14
N ALA A 958 -17.14 2.36 30.43
CA ALA A 958 -17.97 3.47 30.90
C ALA A 958 -17.31 4.84 30.62
N GLY A 959 -17.99 5.93 30.99
CA GLY A 959 -17.47 7.31 30.80
C GLY A 959 -17.91 7.98 29.49
N GLY A 960 -18.77 7.32 28.71
CA GLY A 960 -19.30 7.84 27.46
C GLY A 960 -20.44 6.97 26.92
N SER A 961 -21.32 7.53 26.09
CA SER A 961 -22.33 6.73 25.37
C SER A 961 -21.81 6.33 23.99
N GLY A 962 -22.14 5.13 23.53
CA GLY A 962 -21.68 4.63 22.23
C GLY A 962 -22.57 3.52 21.67
N ALA A 963 -22.23 3.05 20.47
CA ALA A 963 -22.95 1.99 19.80
C ALA A 963 -22.04 1.21 18.85
N PHE A 964 -22.32 -0.08 18.73
CA PHE A 964 -21.65 -1.00 17.82
C PHE A 964 -22.70 -1.78 17.02
N SER A 965 -22.43 -2.08 15.75
CA SER A 965 -23.33 -2.87 14.91
C SER A 965 -22.64 -4.17 14.52
N LEU A 966 -22.84 -5.22 15.31
CA LEU A 966 -22.26 -6.53 15.06
C LEU A 966 -22.74 -7.07 13.73
N TYR A 967 -21.81 -7.39 12.85
CA TYR A 967 -22.05 -8.02 11.55
C TYR A 967 -21.73 -9.51 11.62
N GLU A 968 -22.61 -10.34 11.06
CA GLU A 968 -22.40 -11.78 10.93
C GLU A 968 -23.02 -12.24 9.59
N ASP A 969 -22.39 -13.22 8.94
CA ASP A 969 -22.87 -13.80 7.68
C ASP A 969 -22.51 -15.28 7.57
N ASP A 970 -22.83 -15.90 6.42
CA ASP A 970 -22.53 -17.31 6.14
C ASP A 970 -21.19 -17.53 5.39
N GLY A 971 -20.32 -16.52 5.31
CA GLY A 971 -19.08 -16.58 4.53
C GLY A 971 -19.27 -16.65 3.01
N GLY A 972 -20.51 -16.59 2.52
CA GLY A 972 -20.83 -16.69 1.10
C GLY A 972 -20.67 -15.37 0.31
N ALA A 973 -20.67 -15.43 -1.03
CA ALA A 973 -20.65 -14.23 -1.88
C ALA A 973 -21.84 -13.28 -1.58
N ALA A 974 -21.60 -11.96 -1.63
CA ALA A 974 -22.56 -10.95 -1.20
C ALA A 974 -23.91 -10.99 -1.95
N GLY A 975 -25.02 -10.98 -1.20
CA GLY A 975 -26.39 -10.95 -1.73
C GLY A 975 -27.42 -10.58 -0.66
N LYS A 976 -28.57 -10.01 -1.05
CA LYS A 976 -29.64 -9.57 -0.13
C LYS A 976 -30.41 -10.74 0.49
N ALA A 977 -29.77 -11.54 1.35
CA ALA A 977 -30.34 -12.46 2.35
C ALA A 977 -29.26 -13.42 2.92
N ARG A 978 -28.04 -12.94 3.14
CA ARG A 978 -26.90 -13.75 3.62
C ARG A 978 -26.15 -13.16 4.81
N SER A 979 -26.68 -12.13 5.44
CA SER A 979 -26.06 -11.52 6.62
C SER A 979 -27.11 -11.05 7.63
N THR A 980 -26.66 -10.81 8.86
CA THR A 980 -27.43 -10.16 9.91
C THR A 980 -26.62 -9.03 10.52
N THR A 981 -27.31 -8.00 11.00
CA THR A 981 -26.72 -6.96 11.84
C THR A 981 -27.46 -6.89 13.17
N THR A 982 -26.71 -6.86 14.27
CA THR A 982 -27.25 -6.67 15.63
C THR A 982 -26.70 -5.39 16.23
N LYS A 983 -27.55 -4.36 16.35
CA LYS A 983 -27.14 -3.09 16.97
C LYS A 983 -27.09 -3.25 18.49
N VAL A 984 -25.94 -2.95 19.07
CA VAL A 984 -25.73 -2.81 20.51
C VAL A 984 -25.50 -1.33 20.82
N SER A 985 -26.06 -0.84 21.90
CA SER A 985 -25.83 0.54 22.36
C SER A 985 -25.64 0.61 23.86
N TYR A 986 -24.74 1.48 24.29
CA TYR A 986 -24.51 1.82 25.68
C TYR A 986 -24.85 3.30 25.88
N LYS A 987 -25.68 3.58 26.88
CA LYS A 987 -26.09 4.93 27.23
C LYS A 987 -25.87 5.17 28.71
N GLU A 988 -25.31 6.31 29.02
CA GLU A 988 -25.10 6.77 30.39
C GLU A 988 -25.70 8.16 30.56
N ALA A 989 -26.57 8.33 31.56
CA ALA A 989 -27.18 9.61 31.89
C ALA A 989 -27.59 9.65 33.37
N GLY A 990 -27.06 10.64 34.12
CA GLY A 990 -27.45 10.88 35.52
C GLY A 990 -27.21 9.68 36.45
N GLY A 991 -26.07 8.98 36.29
CA GLY A 991 -25.72 7.77 37.05
C GLY A 991 -26.54 6.53 36.69
N ARG A 992 -27.34 6.59 35.61
CA ARG A 992 -28.04 5.42 35.05
C ARG A 992 -27.31 4.98 33.79
N HIS A 993 -26.86 3.74 33.77
CA HIS A 993 -26.14 3.14 32.65
C HIS A 993 -27.01 2.05 32.03
N THR A 994 -27.19 2.05 30.71
CA THR A 994 -28.06 1.10 30.01
C THR A 994 -27.37 0.53 28.78
N VAL A 995 -27.17 -0.78 28.78
CA VAL A 995 -26.74 -1.56 27.61
C VAL A 995 -28.00 -2.11 26.94
N SER A 996 -28.17 -1.89 25.65
CA SER A 996 -29.28 -2.41 24.87
C SER A 996 -28.76 -3.22 23.68
N VAL A 997 -29.13 -4.49 23.62
CA VAL A 997 -28.94 -5.37 22.47
C VAL A 997 -30.24 -5.38 21.67
N GLY A 998 -30.19 -4.85 20.46
CA GLY A 998 -31.32 -4.83 19.53
C GLY A 998 -31.65 -6.20 18.94
N ALA A 999 -32.78 -6.29 18.25
CA ALA A 999 -33.10 -7.47 17.45
C ALA A 999 -32.13 -7.59 16.26
N ALA A 1000 -31.62 -8.81 16.02
CA ALA A 1000 -30.88 -9.13 14.80
C ALA A 1000 -31.75 -8.85 13.55
N LYS A 1001 -31.22 -8.08 12.60
CA LYS A 1001 -31.89 -7.73 11.34
C LYS A 1001 -31.19 -8.41 10.18
N GLY A 1002 -31.94 -9.19 9.40
CA GLY A 1002 -31.42 -10.04 8.33
C GLY A 1002 -31.45 -11.52 8.72
N SER A 1003 -30.81 -12.33 7.89
CA SER A 1003 -30.64 -13.76 8.10
C SER A 1003 -29.56 -14.32 7.19
N PHE A 1004 -28.92 -15.40 7.62
CA PHE A 1004 -27.92 -16.13 6.86
C PHE A 1004 -27.98 -17.63 7.15
N ARG A 1005 -27.35 -18.46 6.31
CA ARG A 1005 -27.32 -19.91 6.52
C ARG A 1005 -26.45 -20.25 7.73
N GLY A 1006 -26.97 -21.04 8.66
CA GLY A 1006 -26.23 -21.39 9.89
C GLY A 1006 -26.39 -20.37 11.03
N GLN A 1007 -27.17 -19.29 10.83
CA GLN A 1007 -27.42 -18.30 11.87
C GLN A 1007 -27.93 -18.93 13.19
N PRO A 1008 -27.32 -18.59 14.34
CA PRO A 1008 -27.79 -19.08 15.63
C PRO A 1008 -29.19 -18.55 15.91
N LYS A 1009 -30.13 -19.44 16.22
CA LYS A 1009 -31.50 -19.05 16.60
C LYS A 1009 -31.56 -18.40 17.97
N LYS A 1010 -30.68 -18.81 18.88
CA LYS A 1010 -30.58 -18.31 20.25
C LYS A 1010 -29.13 -18.21 20.70
N ARG A 1011 -28.78 -17.15 21.41
CA ARG A 1011 -27.46 -16.99 22.07
C ARG A 1011 -27.58 -16.44 23.48
N ALA A 1012 -26.56 -16.68 24.30
CA ALA A 1012 -26.33 -15.95 25.54
C ALA A 1012 -25.54 -14.68 25.24
N TRP A 1013 -25.83 -13.64 26.02
CA TRP A 1013 -25.06 -12.40 26.03
C TRP A 1013 -24.47 -12.23 27.42
N THR A 1014 -23.17 -12.05 27.50
CA THR A 1014 -22.46 -11.65 28.72
C THR A 1014 -22.09 -10.18 28.58
N LEU A 1015 -22.46 -9.36 29.54
CA LEU A 1015 -21.99 -7.97 29.60
C LEU A 1015 -20.80 -7.90 30.53
N SER A 1016 -19.71 -7.30 30.09
CA SER A 1016 -18.50 -7.02 30.88
C SER A 1016 -18.26 -5.51 30.84
N VAL A 1017 -18.81 -4.79 31.82
CA VAL A 1017 -18.75 -3.33 31.85
C VAL A 1017 -17.62 -2.90 32.78
N LYS A 1018 -16.60 -2.24 32.22
CA LYS A 1018 -15.57 -1.53 32.98
C LYS A 1018 -16.19 -0.24 33.51
N ALA A 1019 -16.62 -0.26 34.77
CA ALA A 1019 -17.32 0.82 35.43
C ALA A 1019 -16.43 1.47 36.51
N ASP A 1020 -16.75 2.72 36.83
CA ASP A 1020 -16.10 3.53 37.85
C ASP A 1020 -16.53 3.18 39.28
N HIS A 1021 -17.67 2.50 39.46
CA HIS A 1021 -18.15 2.05 40.76
C HIS A 1021 -18.93 0.73 40.72
N ALA A 1022 -18.98 0.08 41.89
CA ALA A 1022 -19.81 -1.11 42.09
C ALA A 1022 -21.31 -0.76 41.96
N PRO A 1023 -22.09 -1.54 41.20
CA PRO A 1023 -23.50 -1.22 40.99
C PRO A 1023 -24.30 -1.43 42.28
N LYS A 1024 -25.14 -0.45 42.62
CA LYS A 1024 -26.11 -0.57 43.73
C LYS A 1024 -27.30 -1.41 43.34
N ARG A 1025 -27.58 -1.47 42.05
CA ARG A 1025 -28.76 -2.11 41.47
C ARG A 1025 -28.46 -2.51 40.04
N VAL A 1026 -28.90 -3.71 39.65
CA VAL A 1026 -28.86 -4.17 38.26
C VAL A 1026 -30.24 -4.68 37.87
N GLU A 1027 -30.71 -4.29 36.69
CA GLU A 1027 -31.94 -4.77 36.07
C GLU A 1027 -31.63 -5.39 34.71
N ALA A 1028 -32.33 -6.47 34.36
CA ALA A 1028 -32.35 -7.02 33.00
C ALA A 1028 -33.80 -7.14 32.52
N ALA A 1029 -34.09 -6.64 31.32
CA ALA A 1029 -35.44 -6.57 30.75
C ALA A 1029 -36.48 -5.95 31.71
N GLY A 1030 -36.07 -4.95 32.51
CA GLY A 1030 -36.93 -4.25 33.48
C GLY A 1030 -37.17 -5.00 34.80
N ALA A 1031 -36.60 -6.19 34.98
CA ALA A 1031 -36.67 -6.94 36.23
C ALA A 1031 -35.38 -6.80 37.03
N HIS A 1032 -35.50 -6.60 38.34
CA HIS A 1032 -34.36 -6.53 39.26
C HIS A 1032 -33.63 -7.88 39.33
N LEU A 1033 -32.32 -7.87 39.13
CA LEU A 1033 -31.47 -9.05 39.30
C LEU A 1033 -31.11 -9.25 40.77
N SER A 1034 -31.02 -10.51 41.21
CA SER A 1034 -30.48 -10.80 42.53
C SER A 1034 -28.97 -10.54 42.55
N ALA A 1035 -28.40 -10.27 43.73
CA ALA A 1035 -26.96 -10.03 43.87
C ALA A 1035 -26.06 -11.21 43.46
N HIS A 1036 -26.64 -12.40 43.27
CA HIS A 1036 -25.92 -13.60 42.80
C HIS A 1036 -26.00 -13.78 41.27
N ALA A 1037 -26.80 -12.96 40.58
CA ALA A 1037 -27.00 -13.03 39.13
C ALA A 1037 -26.03 -12.14 38.34
N TYR A 1038 -25.16 -11.40 39.03
CA TYR A 1038 -24.08 -10.60 38.47
C TYR A 1038 -22.88 -10.64 39.43
N THR A 1039 -21.70 -10.30 38.92
CA THR A 1039 -20.49 -10.18 39.74
C THR A 1039 -19.87 -8.79 39.59
N TRP A 1040 -19.18 -8.34 40.63
CA TRP A 1040 -18.37 -7.13 40.62
C TRP A 1040 -16.94 -7.50 41.01
N ASP A 1041 -16.00 -7.20 40.12
CA ASP A 1041 -14.57 -7.28 40.42
C ASP A 1041 -14.05 -5.88 40.76
N ALA A 1042 -13.74 -5.65 42.04
CA ALA A 1042 -13.21 -4.37 42.52
C ALA A 1042 -11.77 -4.10 42.07
N GLY A 1043 -10.99 -5.13 41.74
CA GLY A 1043 -9.61 -4.98 41.28
C GLY A 1043 -9.53 -4.43 39.86
N THR A 1044 -10.47 -4.83 39.00
CA THR A 1044 -10.54 -4.38 37.60
C THR A 1044 -11.70 -3.42 37.30
N GLY A 1045 -12.51 -3.07 38.31
CA GLY A 1045 -13.70 -2.25 38.12
C GLY A 1045 -14.73 -2.87 37.17
N THR A 1046 -14.84 -4.21 37.12
CA THR A 1046 -15.65 -4.90 36.10
C THR A 1046 -16.97 -5.42 36.68
N LEU A 1047 -18.09 -4.97 36.13
CA LEU A 1047 -19.41 -5.58 36.31
C LEU A 1047 -19.65 -6.65 35.24
N THR A 1048 -19.90 -7.89 35.66
CA THR A 1048 -20.25 -8.99 34.75
C THR A 1048 -21.69 -9.43 34.94
N VAL A 1049 -22.48 -9.45 33.86
CA VAL A 1049 -23.88 -9.90 33.84
C VAL A 1049 -24.08 -10.91 32.71
N THR A 1050 -24.37 -12.17 33.05
CA THR A 1050 -24.68 -13.20 32.04
C THR A 1050 -26.19 -13.36 31.89
N LEU A 1051 -26.70 -13.07 30.69
CA LEU A 1051 -28.12 -13.20 30.38
C LEU A 1051 -28.47 -14.63 29.94
N PRO A 1052 -29.67 -15.13 30.29
CA PRO A 1052 -30.16 -16.41 29.78
C PRO A 1052 -30.16 -16.45 28.25
N ARG A 1053 -29.89 -17.63 27.66
CA ARG A 1053 -29.97 -17.82 26.20
C ARG A 1053 -31.35 -17.41 25.70
N ARG A 1054 -31.39 -16.54 24.70
CA ARG A 1054 -32.62 -15.95 24.15
C ARG A 1054 -32.58 -15.88 22.64
N ASP A 1055 -33.75 -15.73 22.03
CA ASP A 1055 -33.89 -15.56 20.59
C ASP A 1055 -33.08 -14.33 20.12
N VAL A 1056 -32.29 -14.47 19.05
CA VAL A 1056 -31.46 -13.38 18.51
C VAL A 1056 -32.29 -12.19 18.01
N ARG A 1057 -33.59 -12.37 17.76
CA ARG A 1057 -34.54 -11.33 17.38
C ARG A 1057 -35.30 -10.74 18.57
N ALA A 1058 -35.10 -11.25 19.78
CA ALA A 1058 -35.72 -10.72 20.98
C ALA A 1058 -34.77 -9.71 21.66
N PRO A 1059 -35.03 -8.38 21.54
CA PRO A 1059 -34.16 -7.39 22.14
C PRO A 1059 -34.09 -7.52 23.66
N VAL A 1060 -33.00 -7.03 24.25
CA VAL A 1060 -32.81 -7.00 25.70
C VAL A 1060 -32.04 -5.77 26.11
N SER A 1061 -32.38 -5.22 27.26
CA SER A 1061 -31.59 -4.19 27.92
C SER A 1061 -31.17 -4.62 29.32
N VAL A 1062 -29.98 -4.21 29.73
CA VAL A 1062 -29.49 -4.28 31.10
C VAL A 1062 -29.22 -2.87 31.56
N THR A 1063 -29.71 -2.52 32.74
CA THR A 1063 -29.51 -1.21 33.36
C THR A 1063 -28.85 -1.37 34.71
N TYR A 1064 -27.84 -0.57 35.02
CA TYR A 1064 -27.25 -0.48 36.35
C TYR A 1064 -27.12 0.98 36.82
N TRP A 1065 -26.94 1.15 38.13
CA TRP A 1065 -26.80 2.44 38.82
C TRP A 1065 -25.69 2.39 39.85
#